data_AF-A0A0V0S1H7-F1
#
_entry.id   AF-A0A0V0S1H7-F1
#
_cell.length_a   1.000
_cell.length_b   1.000
_cell.length_c   1.000
_cell.angle_alpha   90.00
_cell.angle_beta   90.00
_cell.angle_gamma   90.00
#
_symmetry.space_group_name_H-M   'P 1'
#
loop_
_entity.id
_entity.type
_entity.pdbx_description
1 polymer ?
#
loop_
_entity_poly.entity_id
_entity_poly.type
_entity_poly.pdbx_seq_one_letter_code
_entity_poly.pdbx_strand_id
1 'polypeptide(L)'
;MDFCCFQQRTCRTVTVSVAPSQHSYVMGYQRSGITEILRDTGVSVEFSADEESPEITLRGHPDQLGYAVAMVYAKASSIITARVNCPTWLHKFIIGSKGANLKAIVGDFSKVHVTFESEGFIFLEGPPQDVERVTELLNDRVAALENEMATDVVIVHPSLHGHIIGKNGLNIVRIRQEFEVNVIIPDPGSHSSEVRLEGKKAGVVKAKEEIQLLAEKKENEKIRDILIDSRFHKMMIGVKGEHVRDLRQRFPNVVVNFPDQGRKSDVVSLRGPKNEVDACYGVLQQMYRELLESKHQVRVPIFKDFLKHIIGKGGSNIKKLMEETGTKIEIPSDENSNESNVILITGKKSDTAKAEKLLQKMQSELANIVTLELNIPRKLHSSLIGSGGRLIHSIGEECGGVQIKFPAENAHSDTVTVRGPKDGVDKARKVLLDLVKDREASSFTAEVKARPELFGFLIGSGGSRVKKMRESFPSVRILFPRPCDDDKETIHLIGKKNDVLNAKKQLDDWISELNRSVEIAVNIDPKWHSHFLARSRSVLRDIQEQFGGIFISFPKLASGNGRVTLKGPKECVEGAKVQLLDIVAKLESQVTEGVHIHPRHYKMLLRNRGAFVQDISHQYDVLIKFPDREQQQQQQQKQQQQKQQANSNNHATNNSSTANWNGTCDGNGNSDGENARASSPAVVDQPLNDLVLVTGQPDNCKKVIQLLLAEIPITEVIHVPVEFHRNLIGRQGSEIRRLMEAFTVNVHIAPPDQSLDDVVISGKATAVNQAIEAIKQHVIQLEREVKDRELKSFALQLPIPCALVPKLIGIKGREIQRLRSKYDVMISVPQQRGDDGDTEITITGYEENATNCKKEIETMVADYKSLCTQEIALDCRVHNRIIGQRGKNVKRVKYCTA
;
A
#
# COMPACT_ATOMS: atom_id res chain seq x y z
N MET A 1 -43.48 91.44 -34.76
CA MET A 1 -43.04 92.28 -35.87
C MET A 1 -42.28 93.46 -35.27
N ASP A 2 -41.24 93.91 -35.96
CA ASP A 2 -40.51 95.18 -35.77
C ASP A 2 -39.31 95.26 -34.80
N PHE A 3 -38.40 94.27 -34.86
CA PHE A 3 -36.97 94.50 -34.57
C PHE A 3 -36.02 93.89 -35.62
N CYS A 4 -36.56 93.33 -36.71
CA CYS A 4 -35.81 92.51 -37.66
C CYS A 4 -35.31 93.27 -38.92
N CYS A 5 -35.60 94.57 -39.07
CA CYS A 5 -35.40 95.27 -40.35
C CYS A 5 -34.32 96.38 -40.36
N PHE A 6 -33.58 96.63 -39.28
CA PHE A 6 -32.61 97.75 -39.22
C PHE A 6 -31.12 97.38 -39.07
N GLN A 7 -30.77 96.09 -39.00
CA GLN A 7 -29.36 95.65 -38.82
C GLN A 7 -28.74 94.94 -40.05
N GLN A 8 -29.31 95.05 -41.25
CA GLN A 8 -28.73 94.43 -42.45
C GLN A 8 -27.63 95.27 -43.15
N ARG A 9 -27.27 96.45 -42.64
CA ARG A 9 -26.31 97.36 -43.31
C ARG A 9 -24.91 97.44 -42.67
N THR A 10 -24.65 96.76 -41.55
CA THR A 10 -23.36 96.85 -40.83
C THR A 10 -22.80 95.48 -40.37
N CYS A 11 -23.23 94.38 -40.97
CA CYS A 11 -22.68 93.05 -40.68
C CYS A 11 -21.62 92.65 -41.71
N ARG A 12 -20.44 92.21 -41.24
CA ARG A 12 -19.38 91.62 -42.07
C ARG A 12 -19.31 90.12 -41.76
N THR A 13 -18.90 89.34 -42.75
CA THR A 13 -18.70 87.90 -42.62
C THR A 13 -17.21 87.58 -42.64
N VAL A 14 -16.77 86.70 -41.73
CA VAL A 14 -15.40 86.18 -41.68
C VAL A 14 -15.45 84.66 -41.56
N THR A 15 -14.65 83.97 -42.36
CA THR A 15 -14.46 82.52 -42.26
C THR A 15 -13.23 82.21 -41.42
N VAL A 16 -13.36 81.20 -40.57
CA VAL A 16 -12.32 80.72 -39.64
C VAL A 16 -12.11 79.24 -39.89
N SER A 17 -10.85 78.80 -39.93
CA SER A 17 -10.52 77.40 -40.15
C SER A 17 -10.20 76.70 -38.82
N VAL A 18 -11.02 75.71 -38.44
CA VAL A 18 -10.88 74.89 -37.24
C VAL A 18 -11.00 73.41 -37.65
N ALA A 19 -10.31 72.50 -36.97
CA ALA A 19 -10.42 71.08 -37.29
C ALA A 19 -11.85 70.56 -37.01
N PRO A 20 -12.43 69.69 -37.86
CA PRO A 20 -13.77 69.14 -37.65
C PRO A 20 -13.95 68.44 -36.29
N SER A 21 -12.90 67.78 -35.79
CA SER A 21 -12.88 67.14 -34.45
C SER A 21 -13.04 68.15 -33.31
N GLN A 22 -12.76 69.43 -33.54
CA GLN A 22 -12.88 70.51 -32.57
C GLN A 22 -14.19 71.30 -32.68
N HIS A 23 -15.00 71.06 -33.73
CA HIS A 23 -16.28 71.73 -33.95
C HIS A 23 -17.29 71.47 -32.83
N SER A 24 -17.30 70.25 -32.28
CA SER A 24 -18.14 69.86 -31.14
C SER A 24 -17.90 70.74 -29.91
N TYR A 25 -16.65 71.12 -29.64
CA TYR A 25 -16.26 71.95 -28.51
C TYR A 25 -16.57 73.44 -28.72
N VAL A 26 -16.51 73.92 -29.97
CA VAL A 26 -16.97 75.28 -30.32
C VAL A 26 -18.49 75.39 -30.19
N MET A 27 -19.22 74.35 -30.58
CA MET A 27 -20.69 74.31 -30.43
C MET A 27 -21.11 74.22 -28.95
N GLY A 28 -20.38 73.43 -28.15
CA GLY A 28 -20.72 73.15 -26.76
C GLY A 28 -21.97 72.26 -26.61
N TYR A 29 -22.17 71.69 -25.42
CA TYR A 29 -23.32 70.84 -25.14
C TYR A 29 -24.63 71.61 -25.35
N GLN A 30 -25.56 71.07 -26.16
CA GLN A 30 -26.81 71.75 -26.57
C GLN A 30 -26.62 73.13 -27.22
N ARG A 31 -25.55 73.33 -28.01
CA ARG A 31 -25.24 74.62 -28.67
C ARG A 31 -24.96 75.77 -27.68
N SER A 32 -24.67 75.46 -26.42
CA SER A 32 -24.37 76.44 -25.37
C SER A 32 -23.22 77.36 -25.75
N GLY A 33 -22.15 76.83 -26.37
CA GLY A 33 -20.99 77.60 -26.82
C GLY A 33 -21.34 78.64 -27.88
N ILE A 34 -22.20 78.30 -28.83
CA ILE A 34 -22.71 79.24 -29.84
C ILE A 34 -23.54 80.35 -29.18
N THR A 35 -24.42 79.98 -28.23
CA THR A 35 -25.26 80.95 -27.53
C THR A 35 -24.46 81.88 -26.61
N GLU A 36 -23.35 81.38 -26.05
CA GLU A 36 -22.42 82.15 -25.21
C GLU A 36 -21.62 83.14 -26.05
N ILE A 37 -21.05 82.69 -27.19
CA ILE A 37 -20.37 83.58 -28.15
C ILE A 37 -21.35 84.65 -28.65
N LEU A 38 -22.59 84.28 -28.98
CA LEU A 38 -23.61 85.22 -29.42
C LEU A 38 -24.02 86.21 -28.31
N ARG A 39 -24.12 85.76 -27.06
CA ARG A 39 -24.47 86.60 -25.91
C ARG A 39 -23.38 87.63 -25.60
N ASP A 40 -22.12 87.22 -25.63
CA ASP A 40 -21.00 88.04 -25.19
C ASP A 40 -20.45 88.95 -26.30
N THR A 41 -20.52 88.51 -27.55
CA THR A 41 -19.93 89.24 -28.70
C THR A 41 -20.98 89.80 -29.67
N GLY A 42 -22.24 89.35 -29.60
CA GLY A 42 -23.27 89.70 -30.57
C GLY A 42 -23.05 89.13 -31.98
N VAL A 43 -22.11 88.20 -32.15
CA VAL A 43 -21.74 87.57 -33.42
C VAL A 43 -22.37 86.18 -33.53
N SER A 44 -23.04 85.90 -34.66
CA SER A 44 -23.62 84.59 -34.95
C SER A 44 -22.57 83.67 -35.59
N VAL A 45 -22.48 82.44 -35.08
CA VAL A 45 -21.58 81.39 -35.60
C VAL A 45 -22.39 80.39 -36.40
N GLU A 46 -22.10 80.26 -37.69
CA GLU A 46 -22.70 79.31 -38.61
C GLU A 46 -21.66 78.27 -39.02
N PHE A 47 -22.01 76.99 -38.86
CA PHE A 47 -21.23 75.87 -39.38
C PHE A 47 -21.73 75.52 -40.78
N SER A 48 -20.82 75.20 -41.68
CA SER A 48 -21.17 74.68 -43.01
C SER A 48 -21.98 73.38 -42.90
N ALA A 49 -22.84 73.11 -43.88
CA ALA A 49 -23.69 71.92 -43.90
C ALA A 49 -22.91 70.60 -44.06
N ASP A 50 -21.67 70.69 -44.53
CA ASP A 50 -20.76 69.55 -44.67
C ASP A 50 -19.97 69.34 -43.37
N GLU A 51 -20.24 68.23 -42.65
CA GLU A 51 -19.68 67.92 -41.33
C GLU A 51 -18.14 67.74 -41.31
N GLU A 52 -17.51 67.53 -42.46
CA GLU A 52 -16.05 67.40 -42.61
C GLU A 52 -15.35 68.70 -43.02
N SER A 53 -16.10 69.76 -43.34
CA SER A 53 -15.50 71.03 -43.73
C SER A 53 -14.85 71.72 -42.52
N PRO A 54 -13.60 72.19 -42.60
CA PRO A 54 -12.92 72.86 -41.50
C PRO A 54 -13.33 74.34 -41.35
N GLU A 55 -14.32 74.81 -42.12
CA GLU A 55 -14.67 76.23 -42.21
C GLU A 55 -15.89 76.58 -41.34
N ILE A 56 -15.71 77.55 -40.44
CA ILE A 56 -16.75 78.13 -39.61
C ILE A 56 -16.97 79.58 -40.04
N THR A 57 -18.22 79.96 -40.29
CA THR A 57 -18.58 81.30 -40.75
C THR A 57 -19.12 82.15 -39.60
N LEU A 58 -18.49 83.30 -39.33
CA LEU A 58 -18.90 84.25 -38.31
C LEU A 58 -19.55 85.48 -38.95
N ARG A 59 -20.75 85.85 -38.49
CA ARG A 59 -21.52 86.99 -39.00
C ARG A 59 -21.86 87.95 -37.86
N GLY A 60 -21.41 89.20 -37.96
CA GLY A 60 -21.66 90.21 -36.92
C GLY A 60 -21.02 91.57 -37.21
N HIS A 61 -20.99 92.44 -36.19
CA HIS A 61 -20.39 93.78 -36.29
C HIS A 61 -18.86 93.70 -36.40
N PRO A 62 -18.20 94.48 -37.27
CA PRO A 62 -16.74 94.39 -37.52
C PRO A 62 -15.88 94.56 -36.26
N ASP A 63 -16.30 95.41 -35.32
CA ASP A 63 -15.53 95.69 -34.10
C ASP A 63 -15.49 94.51 -33.11
N GLN A 64 -16.48 93.63 -33.15
CA GLN A 64 -16.59 92.48 -32.23
C GLN A 64 -16.14 91.16 -32.87
N LEU A 65 -15.98 91.14 -34.20
CA LEU A 65 -15.56 89.97 -34.97
C LEU A 65 -14.18 89.45 -34.56
N GLY A 66 -13.21 90.32 -34.31
CA GLY A 66 -11.88 89.90 -33.85
C GLY A 66 -11.90 89.19 -32.48
N TYR A 67 -12.73 89.69 -31.56
CA TYR A 67 -12.93 89.09 -30.25
C TYR A 67 -13.69 87.75 -30.34
N ALA A 68 -14.69 87.66 -31.21
CA ALA A 68 -15.40 86.41 -31.49
C ALA A 68 -14.51 85.33 -32.12
N VAL A 69 -13.63 85.70 -33.07
CA VAL A 69 -12.64 84.78 -33.66
C VAL A 69 -11.68 84.23 -32.59
N ALA A 70 -11.16 85.10 -31.72
CA ALA A 70 -10.29 84.68 -30.62
C ALA A 70 -11.02 83.73 -29.64
N MET A 71 -12.30 84.01 -29.35
CA MET A 71 -13.13 83.16 -28.48
C MET A 71 -13.43 81.78 -29.11
N VAL A 72 -13.67 81.73 -30.43
CA VAL A 72 -13.85 80.47 -31.18
C VAL A 72 -12.57 79.64 -31.13
N TYR A 73 -11.40 80.23 -31.40
CA TYR A 73 -10.13 79.52 -31.28
C TYR A 73 -9.82 79.08 -29.85
N ALA A 74 -10.16 79.88 -28.84
CA ALA A 74 -9.98 79.52 -27.43
C ALA A 74 -10.90 78.36 -27.01
N LYS A 75 -12.16 78.33 -27.50
CA LYS A 75 -13.08 77.21 -27.25
C LYS A 75 -12.69 75.96 -28.04
N ALA A 76 -12.21 76.09 -29.28
CA ALA A 76 -11.72 74.99 -30.11
C ALA A 76 -10.45 74.31 -29.53
N SER A 77 -9.58 75.09 -28.88
CA SER A 77 -8.35 74.61 -28.24
C SER A 77 -8.51 74.21 -26.76
N SER A 78 -9.73 74.28 -26.23
CA SER A 78 -9.99 74.02 -24.81
C SER A 78 -9.79 72.55 -24.39
N ILE A 79 -9.96 71.62 -25.33
CA ILE A 79 -9.82 70.17 -25.12
C ILE A 79 -8.97 69.60 -26.24
N ILE A 80 -7.94 68.84 -25.88
CA ILE A 80 -7.11 68.09 -26.82
C ILE A 80 -7.28 66.59 -26.61
N THR A 81 -7.07 65.84 -27.69
CA THR A 81 -7.03 64.37 -27.67
C THR A 81 -5.60 63.90 -27.88
N ALA A 82 -5.05 63.12 -26.94
CA ALA A 82 -3.75 62.48 -27.08
C ALA A 82 -3.88 60.95 -27.15
N ARG A 83 -2.93 60.30 -27.84
CA ARG A 83 -2.87 58.84 -28.00
C ARG A 83 -1.59 58.29 -27.38
N VAL A 84 -1.72 57.27 -26.55
CA VAL A 84 -0.60 56.53 -25.95
C VAL A 84 -0.59 55.11 -26.50
N ASN A 85 0.57 54.67 -26.99
CA ASN A 85 0.76 53.30 -27.48
C ASN A 85 0.95 52.35 -26.30
N CYS A 86 0.06 51.37 -26.13
CA CYS A 86 0.17 50.40 -25.06
C CYS A 86 -0.48 49.06 -25.44
N PRO A 87 0.29 47.96 -25.46
CA PRO A 87 -0.26 46.62 -25.69
C PRO A 87 -1.49 46.31 -24.83
N THR A 88 -2.50 45.70 -25.43
CA THR A 88 -3.81 45.42 -24.80
C THR A 88 -3.72 44.62 -23.50
N TRP A 89 -2.77 43.68 -23.40
CA TRP A 89 -2.57 42.87 -22.20
C TRP A 89 -2.00 43.70 -21.02
N LEU A 90 -1.32 44.82 -21.29
CA LEU A 90 -0.81 45.73 -20.26
C LEU A 90 -1.89 46.66 -19.69
N HIS A 91 -3.01 46.84 -20.40
CA HIS A 91 -4.11 47.71 -19.95
C HIS A 91 -4.62 47.32 -18.56
N LYS A 92 -4.67 46.02 -18.25
CA LYS A 92 -5.07 45.51 -16.93
C LYS A 92 -4.14 45.98 -15.80
N PHE A 93 -2.84 46.08 -16.06
CA PHE A 93 -1.84 46.50 -15.07
C PHE A 93 -1.82 48.02 -14.90
N ILE A 94 -2.09 48.76 -15.97
CA ILE A 94 -2.23 50.22 -15.98
C ILE A 94 -3.49 50.65 -15.21
N ILE A 95 -4.61 49.96 -15.42
CA ILE A 95 -5.86 50.21 -14.68
C ILE A 95 -5.66 49.81 -13.20
N GLY A 96 -5.11 48.63 -12.94
CA GLY A 96 -4.92 48.08 -11.60
C GLY A 96 -6.22 47.57 -10.97
N SER A 97 -6.15 47.00 -9.76
CA SER A 97 -7.33 46.50 -9.04
C SER A 97 -8.32 47.64 -8.75
N LYS A 98 -9.55 47.52 -9.26
CA LYS A 98 -10.61 48.55 -9.15
C LYS A 98 -10.20 49.94 -9.67
N GLY A 99 -9.25 50.02 -10.60
CA GLY A 99 -8.78 51.29 -11.14
C GLY A 99 -7.82 52.05 -10.21
N ALA A 100 -7.26 51.42 -9.17
CA ALA A 100 -6.42 52.11 -8.18
C ALA A 100 -5.17 52.78 -8.79
N ASN A 101 -4.49 52.10 -9.72
CA ASN A 101 -3.30 52.65 -10.38
C ASN A 101 -3.67 53.79 -11.32
N LEU A 102 -4.74 53.62 -12.10
CA LEU A 102 -5.24 54.68 -12.96
C LEU A 102 -5.71 55.90 -12.15
N LYS A 103 -6.35 55.68 -10.99
CA LYS A 103 -6.72 56.75 -10.06
C LYS A 103 -5.51 57.42 -9.40
N ALA A 104 -4.38 56.74 -9.23
CA ALA A 104 -3.17 57.38 -8.74
C ALA A 104 -2.51 58.29 -9.80
N ILE A 105 -2.65 57.96 -11.08
CA ILE A 105 -2.11 58.74 -12.21
C ILE A 105 -3.06 59.90 -12.60
N VAL A 106 -4.37 59.63 -12.60
CA VAL A 106 -5.42 60.56 -13.07
C VAL A 106 -6.13 61.28 -11.92
N GLY A 107 -5.99 60.82 -10.67
CA GLY A 107 -6.75 61.33 -9.52
C GLY A 107 -6.56 62.81 -9.23
N ASP A 108 -5.39 63.35 -9.58
CA ASP A 108 -5.07 64.78 -9.45
C ASP A 108 -5.69 65.62 -10.59
N PHE A 109 -6.18 64.99 -11.66
CA PHE A 109 -6.67 65.60 -12.90
C PHE A 109 -8.12 65.20 -13.21
N SER A 110 -9.06 65.72 -12.42
CA SER A 110 -10.50 65.43 -12.52
C SER A 110 -11.17 65.78 -13.87
N LYS A 111 -10.49 66.54 -14.73
CA LYS A 111 -11.00 66.97 -16.05
C LYS A 111 -10.46 66.13 -17.22
N VAL A 112 -9.58 65.17 -16.96
CA VAL A 112 -9.01 64.29 -18.00
C VAL A 112 -9.79 62.98 -18.04
N HIS A 113 -10.35 62.66 -19.20
CA HIS A 113 -11.01 61.39 -19.49
C HIS A 113 -10.02 60.44 -20.17
N VAL A 114 -10.01 59.17 -19.73
CA VAL A 114 -9.12 58.13 -20.26
C VAL A 114 -9.96 56.99 -20.80
N THR A 115 -9.83 56.72 -22.09
CA THR A 115 -10.54 55.64 -22.79
C THR A 115 -9.55 54.59 -23.27
N PHE A 116 -9.81 53.32 -22.94
CA PHE A 116 -8.98 52.18 -23.36
C PHE A 116 -9.62 51.54 -24.59
N GLU A 117 -8.89 51.48 -25.69
CA GLU A 117 -9.37 50.84 -26.93
C GLU A 117 -8.71 49.47 -27.13
N SER A 118 -9.46 48.52 -27.71
CA SER A 118 -9.01 47.15 -27.97
C SER A 118 -7.88 47.05 -29.00
N GLU A 119 -7.51 48.14 -29.68
CA GLU A 119 -6.44 48.18 -30.67
C GLU A 119 -5.05 48.44 -30.07
N GLY A 120 -4.93 48.50 -28.74
CA GLY A 120 -3.64 48.74 -28.08
C GLY A 120 -3.28 50.23 -27.99
N PHE A 121 -4.29 51.09 -28.00
CA PHE A 121 -4.13 52.53 -27.77
C PHE A 121 -4.97 52.98 -26.58
N ILE A 122 -4.46 53.97 -25.87
CA ILE A 122 -5.16 54.67 -24.79
C ILE A 122 -5.39 56.11 -25.26
N PHE A 123 -6.65 56.53 -25.27
CA PHE A 123 -7.04 57.89 -25.62
C PHE A 123 -7.22 58.73 -24.37
N LEU A 124 -6.65 59.93 -24.40
CA LEU A 124 -6.73 60.91 -23.33
C LEU A 124 -7.43 62.15 -23.88
N GLU A 125 -8.50 62.58 -23.22
CA GLU A 125 -9.27 63.78 -23.58
C GLU A 125 -9.31 64.74 -22.40
N GLY A 126 -8.93 66.00 -22.59
CA GLY A 126 -8.97 66.99 -21.52
C GLY A 126 -8.20 68.27 -21.83
N PRO A 127 -8.02 69.15 -20.82
CA PRO A 127 -7.25 70.37 -20.96
C PRO A 127 -5.80 70.09 -21.36
N PRO A 128 -5.18 70.92 -22.23
CA PRO A 128 -3.87 70.64 -22.82
C PRO A 128 -2.74 70.45 -21.79
N GLN A 129 -2.72 71.26 -20.72
CA GLN A 129 -1.70 71.17 -19.67
C GLN A 129 -1.80 69.91 -18.81
N ASP A 130 -3.00 69.33 -18.70
CA ASP A 130 -3.24 68.14 -17.87
C ASP A 130 -3.02 66.87 -18.70
N VAL A 131 -3.48 66.87 -19.95
CA VAL A 131 -3.30 65.75 -20.88
C VAL A 131 -1.82 65.49 -21.17
N GLU A 132 -1.00 66.53 -21.36
CA GLU A 132 0.45 66.37 -21.58
C GLU A 132 1.14 65.69 -20.39
N ARG A 133 0.87 66.15 -19.16
CA ARG A 133 1.41 65.55 -17.93
C ARG A 133 0.95 64.11 -17.71
N VAL A 134 -0.33 63.83 -17.96
CA VAL A 134 -0.87 62.46 -17.85
C VAL A 134 -0.29 61.54 -18.93
N THR A 135 -0.03 62.07 -20.13
CA THR A 135 0.61 61.34 -21.24
C THR A 135 2.04 60.94 -20.87
N GLU A 136 2.83 61.85 -20.30
CA GLU A 136 4.19 61.56 -19.84
C GLU A 136 4.19 60.49 -18.73
N LEU A 137 3.35 60.66 -17.70
CA LEU A 137 3.23 59.70 -16.60
C LEU A 137 2.78 58.32 -17.08
N LEU A 138 1.86 58.26 -18.05
CA LEU A 138 1.42 57.00 -18.65
C LEU A 138 2.53 56.37 -19.50
N ASN A 139 3.26 57.14 -20.31
CA ASN A 139 4.37 56.63 -21.11
C ASN A 139 5.51 56.08 -20.22
N ASP A 140 5.89 56.80 -19.16
CA ASP A 140 6.88 56.34 -18.19
C ASP A 140 6.42 55.06 -17.51
N ARG A 141 5.13 54.97 -17.16
CA ARG A 141 4.56 53.77 -16.54
C ARG A 141 4.51 52.59 -17.52
N VAL A 142 4.16 52.82 -18.78
CA VAL A 142 4.17 51.80 -19.85
C VAL A 142 5.59 51.30 -20.07
N ALA A 143 6.58 52.20 -20.20
CA ALA A 143 7.98 51.83 -20.37
C ALA A 143 8.54 51.04 -19.17
N ALA A 144 8.16 51.41 -17.95
CA ALA A 144 8.52 50.62 -16.76
C ALA A 144 7.91 49.21 -16.81
N LEU A 145 6.62 49.10 -17.17
CA LEU A 145 5.94 47.81 -17.28
C LEU A 145 6.48 46.94 -18.43
N GLU A 146 6.84 47.52 -19.57
CA GLU A 146 7.49 46.80 -20.68
C GLU A 146 8.89 46.30 -20.31
N ASN A 147 9.58 47.01 -19.41
CA ASN A 147 10.87 46.56 -18.88
C ASN A 147 10.73 45.44 -17.85
N GLU A 148 9.68 45.44 -17.03
CA GLU A 148 9.46 44.44 -15.98
C GLU A 148 8.74 43.18 -16.48
N MET A 149 7.80 43.34 -17.41
CA MET A 149 6.87 42.29 -17.84
C MET A 149 7.25 41.73 -19.21
N ALA A 150 6.97 40.46 -19.44
CA ALA A 150 7.11 39.83 -20.74
C ALA A 150 5.98 38.83 -21.00
N THR A 151 5.80 38.57 -22.29
CA THR A 151 4.92 37.51 -22.80
C THR A 151 5.78 36.48 -23.54
N ASP A 152 5.56 35.21 -23.27
CA ASP A 152 6.20 34.12 -24.01
C ASP A 152 5.16 33.05 -24.38
N VAL A 153 5.42 32.30 -25.45
CA VAL A 153 4.53 31.25 -25.96
C VAL A 153 5.28 29.92 -25.91
N VAL A 154 4.63 28.92 -25.33
CA VAL A 154 5.15 27.54 -25.25
C VAL A 154 4.30 26.64 -26.14
N ILE A 155 4.96 25.92 -27.04
CA ILE A 155 4.29 24.96 -27.94
C ILE A 155 4.19 23.63 -27.21
N VAL A 156 2.97 23.24 -26.85
CA VAL A 156 2.66 21.96 -26.22
C VAL A 156 1.45 21.34 -26.90
N HIS A 157 1.56 20.05 -27.22
CA HIS A 157 0.47 19.29 -27.85
C HIS A 157 -0.83 19.34 -27.01
N PRO A 158 -2.02 19.49 -27.64
CA PRO A 158 -3.30 19.63 -26.92
C PRO A 158 -3.61 18.50 -25.93
N SER A 159 -3.20 17.26 -26.23
CA SER A 159 -3.37 16.12 -25.32
C SER A 159 -2.64 16.27 -23.98
N LEU A 160 -1.62 17.13 -23.91
CA LEU A 160 -0.83 17.37 -22.71
C LEU A 160 -1.33 18.58 -21.90
N HIS A 161 -2.25 19.39 -22.45
CA HIS A 161 -2.80 20.57 -21.76
C HIS A 161 -3.49 20.22 -20.44
N GLY A 162 -4.28 19.13 -20.43
CA GLY A 162 -4.90 18.62 -19.20
C GLY A 162 -3.87 18.23 -18.13
N HIS A 163 -2.66 17.82 -18.54
CA HIS A 163 -1.59 17.48 -17.60
C HIS A 163 -0.87 18.72 -17.05
N ILE A 164 -0.68 19.75 -17.86
CA ILE A 164 -0.12 21.04 -17.43
C ILE A 164 -1.05 21.70 -16.41
N ILE A 165 -2.37 21.65 -16.63
CA ILE A 165 -3.39 22.11 -15.68
C ILE A 165 -3.31 21.31 -14.37
N GLY A 166 -3.18 19.98 -14.48
CA GLY A 166 -3.14 19.06 -13.34
C GLY A 166 -4.54 18.73 -12.79
N LYS A 167 -4.61 17.82 -11.81
CA LYS A 167 -5.89 17.45 -11.15
C LYS A 167 -6.49 18.70 -10.49
N ASN A 168 -7.69 19.10 -10.90
CA ASN A 168 -8.40 20.31 -10.45
C ASN A 168 -7.65 21.64 -10.68
N GLY A 169 -6.69 21.72 -11.60
CA GLY A 169 -5.92 22.95 -11.82
C GLY A 169 -4.85 23.23 -10.76
N LEU A 170 -4.55 22.28 -9.86
CA LEU A 170 -3.54 22.48 -8.80
C LEU A 170 -2.16 22.84 -9.35
N ASN A 171 -1.75 22.24 -10.47
CA ASN A 171 -0.40 22.46 -11.00
C ASN A 171 -0.27 23.85 -11.62
N ILE A 172 -1.28 24.30 -12.36
CA ILE A 172 -1.28 25.65 -12.94
C ILE A 172 -1.45 26.74 -11.87
N VAL A 173 -2.23 26.47 -10.81
CA VAL A 173 -2.34 27.35 -9.65
C VAL A 173 -1.00 27.48 -8.93
N ARG A 174 -0.28 26.35 -8.76
CA ARG A 174 1.06 26.34 -8.17
C ARG A 174 2.05 27.15 -9.00
N ILE A 175 2.15 26.89 -10.31
CA ILE A 175 3.05 27.65 -11.22
C ILE A 175 2.70 29.15 -11.21
N ARG A 176 1.40 29.48 -11.19
CA ARG A 176 0.92 30.87 -11.10
C ARG A 176 1.31 31.55 -9.79
N GLN A 177 1.26 30.84 -8.66
CA GLN A 177 1.61 31.38 -7.35
C GLN A 177 3.13 31.47 -7.14
N GLU A 178 3.86 30.45 -7.56
CA GLU A 178 5.30 30.31 -7.32
C GLU A 178 6.13 31.24 -8.20
N PHE A 179 5.76 31.39 -9.48
CA PHE A 179 6.49 32.24 -10.42
C PHE A 179 5.83 33.59 -10.69
N GLU A 180 4.66 33.84 -10.09
CA GLU A 180 3.85 35.05 -10.32
C GLU A 180 3.52 35.28 -11.81
N VAL A 181 3.26 34.21 -12.56
CA VAL A 181 2.95 34.24 -14.01
C VAL A 181 1.50 33.85 -14.25
N ASN A 182 0.81 34.57 -15.14
CA ASN A 182 -0.49 34.19 -15.66
C ASN A 182 -0.31 33.22 -16.84
N VAL A 183 -0.91 32.03 -16.74
CA VAL A 183 -0.83 30.99 -17.78
C VAL A 183 -2.20 30.88 -18.44
N ILE A 184 -2.26 31.17 -19.73
CA ILE A 184 -3.48 31.09 -20.55
C ILE A 184 -3.35 29.87 -21.44
N ILE A 185 -4.20 28.87 -21.19
CA ILE A 185 -4.30 27.66 -22.00
C ILE A 185 -5.55 27.78 -22.87
N PRO A 186 -5.44 27.54 -24.19
CA PRO A 186 -6.58 27.59 -25.10
C PRO A 186 -7.61 26.51 -24.77
N ASP A 187 -8.87 26.76 -25.09
CA ASP A 187 -9.93 25.79 -24.87
C ASP A 187 -9.66 24.48 -25.65
N PRO A 188 -10.01 23.32 -25.07
CA PRO A 188 -9.73 22.02 -25.67
C PRO A 188 -10.42 21.80 -27.03
N GLY A 189 -11.45 22.60 -27.35
CA GLY A 189 -12.12 22.58 -28.66
C GLY A 189 -11.37 23.32 -29.78
N SER A 190 -10.38 24.16 -29.44
CA SER A 190 -9.72 25.04 -30.41
C SER A 190 -8.45 24.45 -31.03
N HIS A 191 -8.02 23.24 -30.63
CA HIS A 191 -6.82 22.51 -31.10
C HIS A 191 -5.49 23.29 -31.18
N SER A 192 -5.41 24.51 -30.63
CA SER A 192 -4.17 25.26 -30.62
C SER A 192 -3.16 24.59 -29.69
N SER A 193 -1.90 24.48 -30.14
CA SER A 193 -0.81 23.95 -29.31
C SER A 193 -0.11 25.05 -28.50
N GLU A 194 -0.62 26.28 -28.53
CA GLU A 194 0.06 27.44 -27.99
C GLU A 194 -0.44 27.77 -26.58
N VAL A 195 0.43 27.65 -25.58
CA VAL A 195 0.18 28.10 -24.21
C VAL A 195 0.87 29.45 -24.01
N ARG A 196 0.11 30.50 -23.67
CA ARG A 196 0.64 31.86 -23.47
C ARG A 196 0.95 32.10 -21.99
N LEU A 197 2.14 32.62 -21.73
CA LEU A 197 2.64 33.00 -20.41
C LEU A 197 2.80 34.51 -20.34
N GLU A 198 2.21 35.14 -19.33
CA GLU A 198 2.25 36.60 -19.14
C GLU A 198 2.64 36.91 -17.69
N GLY A 199 3.69 37.70 -17.48
CA GLY A 199 4.14 38.00 -16.11
C GLY A 199 5.48 38.70 -16.06
N LYS A 200 6.12 38.67 -14.88
CA LYS A 200 7.49 39.17 -14.71
C LYS A 200 8.45 38.40 -15.60
N LYS A 201 9.41 39.08 -16.25
CA LYS A 201 10.43 38.46 -17.13
C LYS A 201 11.13 37.24 -16.50
N ALA A 202 11.58 37.38 -15.26
CA ALA A 202 12.26 36.30 -14.54
C ALA A 202 11.34 35.09 -14.22
N GLY A 203 10.05 35.34 -14.01
CA GLY A 203 9.05 34.30 -13.75
C GLY A 203 8.68 33.55 -15.02
N VAL A 204 8.49 34.27 -16.13
CA VAL A 204 8.08 33.68 -17.43
C VAL A 204 9.13 32.72 -17.97
N VAL A 205 10.42 33.05 -17.87
CA VAL A 205 11.51 32.15 -18.30
C VAL A 205 11.51 30.85 -17.49
N LYS A 206 11.39 30.94 -16.16
CA LYS A 206 11.34 29.76 -15.29
C LYS A 206 10.08 28.93 -15.49
N ALA A 207 8.92 29.58 -15.64
CA ALA A 207 7.66 28.90 -15.90
C ALA A 207 7.67 28.18 -17.26
N LYS A 208 8.30 28.78 -18.28
CA LYS A 208 8.49 28.14 -19.59
C LYS A 208 9.35 26.89 -19.49
N GLU A 209 10.51 26.97 -18.84
CA GLU A 209 11.38 25.82 -18.62
C GLU A 209 10.66 24.70 -17.84
N GLU A 210 9.90 25.03 -16.79
CA GLU A 210 9.17 24.01 -16.01
C GLU A 210 8.01 23.39 -16.81
N ILE A 211 7.24 24.17 -17.54
CA ILE A 211 6.16 23.65 -18.40
C ILE A 211 6.72 22.76 -19.50
N GLN A 212 7.84 23.15 -20.11
CA GLN A 212 8.53 22.36 -21.12
C GLN A 212 9.07 21.05 -20.53
N LEU A 213 9.70 21.11 -19.35
CA LEU A 213 10.21 19.92 -18.65
C LEU A 213 9.06 18.97 -18.24
N LEU A 214 7.91 19.51 -17.83
CA LEU A 214 6.70 18.72 -17.54
C LEU A 214 6.14 18.04 -18.79
N ALA A 215 6.19 18.73 -19.93
CA ALA A 215 5.80 18.16 -21.22
C ALA A 215 6.75 17.03 -21.65
N GLU A 216 8.07 17.25 -21.59
CA GLU A 216 9.10 16.26 -21.95
C GLU A 216 9.07 15.02 -21.05
N LYS A 217 8.85 15.20 -19.73
CA LYS A 217 8.72 14.08 -18.78
C LYS A 217 7.57 13.16 -19.15
N LYS A 218 6.50 13.69 -19.73
CA LYS A 218 5.32 12.93 -20.16
C LYS A 218 5.39 12.43 -21.58
N GLU A 219 6.07 13.12 -22.47
CA GLU A 219 6.34 12.62 -23.82
C GLU A 219 7.13 11.31 -23.80
N ASN A 220 7.94 11.11 -22.77
CA ASN A 220 8.66 9.85 -22.54
C ASN A 220 7.77 8.67 -22.10
N GLU A 221 6.47 8.88 -21.81
CA GLU A 221 5.50 7.81 -21.58
C GLU A 221 4.95 7.27 -22.90
N LYS A 222 5.37 6.06 -23.27
CA LYS A 222 4.90 5.39 -24.48
C LYS A 222 3.84 4.35 -24.13
N ILE A 223 2.79 4.28 -24.95
CA ILE A 223 1.85 3.15 -24.96
C ILE A 223 2.30 2.20 -26.07
N ARG A 224 2.51 0.94 -25.73
CA ARG A 224 2.87 -0.12 -26.68
C ARG A 224 1.96 -1.32 -26.48
N ASP A 225 1.34 -1.77 -27.55
CA ASP A 225 0.40 -2.88 -27.52
C ASP A 225 1.07 -4.20 -27.95
N ILE A 226 0.70 -5.29 -27.28
CA ILE A 226 1.13 -6.65 -27.59
C ILE A 226 -0.09 -7.49 -27.93
N LEU A 227 -0.03 -8.21 -29.05
CA LEU A 227 -1.02 -9.20 -29.42
C LEU A 227 -0.71 -10.53 -28.72
N ILE A 228 -1.49 -10.86 -27.69
CA ILE A 228 -1.41 -12.09 -26.93
C ILE A 228 -2.79 -12.74 -26.96
N ASP A 229 -2.88 -13.98 -27.44
CA ASP A 229 -4.15 -14.72 -27.46
C ASP A 229 -4.74 -14.83 -26.04
N SER A 230 -6.03 -14.49 -25.91
CA SER A 230 -6.78 -14.47 -24.64
C SER A 230 -6.67 -15.76 -23.81
N ARG A 231 -6.40 -16.91 -24.45
CA ARG A 231 -6.17 -18.20 -23.77
C ARG A 231 -4.97 -18.17 -22.82
N PHE A 232 -3.98 -17.33 -23.10
CA PHE A 232 -2.76 -17.24 -22.30
C PHE A 232 -2.79 -16.11 -21.26
N HIS A 233 -3.79 -15.23 -21.28
CA HIS A 233 -3.86 -14.08 -20.36
C HIS A 233 -3.83 -14.49 -18.88
N LYS A 234 -4.61 -15.51 -18.49
CA LYS A 234 -4.62 -16.02 -17.11
C LYS A 234 -3.25 -16.58 -16.68
N MET A 235 -2.51 -17.18 -17.61
CA MET A 235 -1.20 -17.78 -17.36
C MET A 235 -0.09 -16.71 -17.28
N MET A 236 -0.16 -15.72 -18.17
CA MET A 236 0.74 -14.56 -18.17
C MET A 236 0.58 -13.72 -16.91
N ILE A 237 -0.62 -13.70 -16.32
CA ILE A 237 -0.87 -13.07 -15.01
C ILE A 237 -0.30 -13.95 -13.88
N GLY A 238 -0.47 -15.27 -13.97
CA GLY A 238 -0.03 -16.23 -12.95
C GLY A 238 -1.02 -16.37 -11.79
N VAL A 239 -0.78 -17.33 -10.89
CA VAL A 239 -1.64 -17.53 -9.71
C VAL A 239 -1.59 -16.29 -8.80
N LYS A 240 -2.73 -15.61 -8.63
CA LYS A 240 -2.82 -14.32 -7.89
C LYS A 240 -1.94 -13.19 -8.45
N GLY A 241 -1.57 -13.23 -9.73
CA GLY A 241 -0.78 -12.15 -10.34
C GLY A 241 0.73 -12.24 -10.07
N GLU A 242 1.27 -13.42 -9.77
CA GLU A 242 2.70 -13.63 -9.49
C GLU A 242 3.62 -13.06 -10.58
N HIS A 243 3.41 -13.43 -11.85
CA HIS A 243 4.23 -12.93 -12.96
C HIS A 243 4.07 -11.41 -13.19
N VAL A 244 2.87 -10.87 -12.96
CA VAL A 244 2.64 -9.41 -13.04
C VAL A 244 3.30 -8.70 -11.86
N ARG A 245 3.39 -9.34 -10.70
CA ARG A 245 4.10 -8.82 -9.53
C ARG A 245 5.61 -8.82 -9.77
N ASP A 246 6.16 -9.85 -10.39
CA ASP A 246 7.58 -9.90 -10.78
C ASP A 246 7.92 -8.86 -11.85
N LEU A 247 7.04 -8.70 -12.85
CA LEU A 247 7.16 -7.62 -13.85
C LEU A 247 7.09 -6.25 -13.20
N ARG A 248 6.17 -6.04 -12.23
CA ARG A 248 6.08 -4.79 -11.46
C ARG A 248 7.30 -4.57 -10.56
N GLN A 249 7.95 -5.63 -10.08
CA GLN A 249 9.18 -5.52 -9.28
C GLN A 249 10.37 -5.15 -10.15
N ARG A 250 10.48 -5.70 -11.37
CA ARG A 250 11.53 -5.37 -12.35
C ARG A 250 11.33 -4.02 -13.02
N PHE A 251 10.08 -3.66 -13.31
CA PHE A 251 9.70 -2.45 -14.03
C PHE A 251 8.60 -1.71 -13.25
N PRO A 252 8.96 -0.96 -12.19
CA PRO A 252 7.98 -0.29 -11.33
C PRO A 252 7.22 0.83 -12.05
N ASN A 253 7.79 1.40 -13.11
CA ASN A 253 7.19 2.49 -13.88
C ASN A 253 6.35 2.01 -15.07
N VAL A 254 6.29 0.69 -15.32
CA VAL A 254 5.50 0.10 -16.40
C VAL A 254 4.21 -0.52 -15.84
N VAL A 255 3.07 -0.03 -16.33
CA VAL A 255 1.76 -0.59 -16.05
C VAL A 255 1.36 -1.49 -17.22
N VAL A 256 1.22 -2.78 -16.93
CA VAL A 256 0.67 -3.78 -17.87
C VAL A 256 -0.83 -3.86 -17.65
N ASN A 257 -1.61 -3.51 -18.67
CA ASN A 257 -3.07 -3.60 -18.62
C ASN A 257 -3.54 -4.78 -19.49
N PHE A 258 -4.14 -5.76 -18.84
CA PHE A 258 -4.79 -6.88 -19.50
C PHE A 258 -6.28 -6.57 -19.69
N PRO A 259 -6.87 -6.91 -20.85
CA PRO A 259 -8.29 -6.67 -21.10
C PRO A 259 -9.17 -7.51 -20.15
N ASP A 260 -10.32 -6.95 -19.78
CA ASP A 260 -11.26 -7.62 -18.86
C ASP A 260 -11.80 -8.93 -19.45
N GLN A 261 -12.04 -9.92 -18.59
CA GLN A 261 -12.46 -11.28 -18.99
C GLN A 261 -13.78 -11.33 -19.79
N GLY A 262 -14.56 -10.25 -19.80
CA GLY A 262 -15.78 -10.11 -20.60
C GLY A 262 -15.52 -9.72 -22.07
N ARG A 263 -14.38 -9.09 -22.38
CA ARG A 263 -13.96 -8.78 -23.76
C ARG A 263 -12.90 -9.80 -24.19
N LYS A 264 -13.21 -10.62 -25.20
CA LYS A 264 -12.22 -11.48 -25.88
C LYS A 264 -11.29 -10.62 -26.75
N SER A 265 -10.57 -9.69 -26.15
CA SER A 265 -9.58 -8.88 -26.84
C SER A 265 -8.22 -9.53 -26.64
N ASP A 266 -7.46 -9.70 -27.70
CA ASP A 266 -6.09 -10.25 -27.65
C ASP A 266 -5.04 -9.14 -27.41
N VAL A 267 -5.47 -7.91 -27.13
CA VAL A 267 -4.60 -6.74 -27.02
C VAL A 267 -4.25 -6.47 -25.56
N VAL A 268 -2.97 -6.58 -25.22
CA VAL A 268 -2.41 -6.20 -23.92
C VAL A 268 -1.61 -4.91 -24.08
N SER A 269 -1.99 -3.85 -23.37
CA SER A 269 -1.33 -2.53 -23.49
C SER A 269 -0.32 -2.31 -22.37
N LEU A 270 0.91 -1.96 -22.73
CA LEU A 270 1.96 -1.52 -21.83
C LEU A 270 2.02 0.01 -21.82
N ARG A 271 2.01 0.61 -20.63
CA ARG A 271 2.16 2.06 -20.45
C ARG A 271 3.32 2.35 -19.50
N GLY A 272 4.28 3.16 -19.92
CA GLY A 272 5.41 3.54 -19.07
C GLY A 272 6.51 4.24 -19.86
N PRO A 273 7.69 4.45 -19.25
CA PRO A 273 8.82 5.06 -19.93
C PRO A 273 9.29 4.16 -21.09
N LYS A 274 9.62 4.77 -22.24
CA LYS A 274 9.99 4.07 -23.49
C LYS A 274 11.01 2.95 -23.28
N ASN A 275 12.07 3.21 -22.52
CA ASN A 275 13.16 2.24 -22.28
C ASN A 275 12.69 1.00 -21.50
N GLU A 276 11.86 1.19 -20.46
CA GLU A 276 11.34 0.08 -19.67
C GLU A 276 10.21 -0.66 -20.39
N VAL A 277 9.37 0.05 -21.17
CA VAL A 277 8.30 -0.56 -21.96
C VAL A 277 8.87 -1.51 -23.01
N ASP A 278 9.95 -1.12 -23.69
CA ASP A 278 10.59 -1.97 -24.71
C ASP A 278 11.27 -3.20 -24.09
N ALA A 279 11.88 -3.07 -22.91
CA ALA A 279 12.42 -4.21 -22.15
C ALA A 279 11.32 -5.15 -21.63
N CYS A 280 10.24 -4.59 -21.07
CA CYS A 280 9.07 -5.33 -20.61
C CYS A 280 8.39 -6.07 -21.77
N TYR A 281 8.31 -5.43 -22.95
CA TYR A 281 7.81 -6.04 -24.18
C TYR A 281 8.65 -7.26 -24.57
N GLY A 282 9.99 -7.15 -24.52
CA GLY A 282 10.90 -8.26 -24.80
C GLY A 282 10.70 -9.45 -23.86
N VAL A 283 10.57 -9.19 -22.55
CA VAL A 283 10.34 -10.23 -21.53
C VAL A 283 8.97 -10.90 -21.72
N LEU A 284 7.91 -10.12 -21.94
CA LEU A 284 6.56 -10.64 -22.20
C LEU A 284 6.51 -11.46 -23.49
N GLN A 285 7.19 -11.02 -24.55
CA GLN A 285 7.26 -11.74 -25.81
C GLN A 285 8.03 -13.05 -25.67
N GLN A 286 9.10 -13.07 -24.86
CA GLN A 286 9.84 -14.30 -24.58
C GLN A 286 8.99 -15.30 -23.80
N MET A 287 8.29 -14.86 -22.75
CA MET A 287 7.37 -15.72 -22.00
C MET A 287 6.21 -16.22 -22.86
N TYR A 288 5.68 -15.37 -23.75
CA TYR A 288 4.65 -15.80 -24.70
C TYR A 288 5.16 -16.88 -25.65
N ARG A 289 6.39 -16.76 -26.16
CA ARG A 289 7.04 -17.75 -27.02
C ARG A 289 7.21 -19.09 -26.30
N GLU A 290 7.68 -19.06 -25.05
CA GLU A 290 7.84 -20.26 -24.22
C GLU A 290 6.49 -20.93 -23.93
N LEU A 291 5.44 -20.16 -23.62
CA LEU A 291 4.10 -20.69 -23.42
C LEU A 291 3.53 -21.33 -24.69
N LEU A 292 3.78 -20.72 -25.86
CA LEU A 292 3.39 -21.26 -27.16
C LEU A 292 4.07 -22.61 -27.44
N GLU A 293 5.34 -22.76 -27.08
CA GLU A 293 6.11 -24.00 -27.24
C GLU A 293 5.70 -25.08 -26.22
N SER A 294 5.33 -24.67 -25.01
CA SER A 294 4.96 -25.58 -23.91
C SER A 294 3.58 -26.23 -24.06
N LYS A 295 2.68 -25.59 -24.82
CA LYS A 295 1.30 -26.05 -25.02
C LYS A 295 0.98 -26.25 -26.49
N HIS A 296 1.88 -26.94 -27.19
CA HIS A 296 1.59 -27.41 -28.53
C HIS A 296 0.52 -28.52 -28.47
N GLN A 297 -0.44 -28.47 -29.39
CA GLN A 297 -1.48 -29.48 -29.53
C GLN A 297 -1.33 -30.19 -30.87
N VAL A 298 -1.21 -31.51 -30.83
CA VAL A 298 -1.11 -32.37 -32.01
C VAL A 298 -2.33 -33.30 -32.04
N ARG A 299 -2.91 -33.47 -33.23
CA ARG A 299 -4.07 -34.31 -33.49
C ARG A 299 -3.62 -35.57 -34.23
N VAL A 300 -3.80 -36.74 -33.62
CA VAL A 300 -3.38 -38.03 -34.21
C VAL A 300 -4.60 -38.91 -34.49
N PRO A 301 -4.86 -39.31 -35.76
CA PRO A 301 -5.97 -40.20 -36.11
C PRO A 301 -5.65 -41.68 -35.82
N ILE A 302 -6.58 -42.41 -35.17
CA ILE A 302 -6.43 -43.82 -34.77
C ILE A 302 -7.72 -44.61 -35.05
N PHE A 303 -7.62 -45.89 -35.48
CA PHE A 303 -8.81 -46.73 -35.72
C PHE A 303 -9.51 -47.20 -34.43
N LYS A 304 -10.85 -47.33 -34.49
CA LYS A 304 -11.76 -47.66 -33.37
C LYS A 304 -11.42 -48.99 -32.67
N ASP A 305 -10.93 -49.98 -33.41
CA ASP A 305 -10.60 -51.31 -32.86
C ASP A 305 -9.34 -51.32 -31.98
N PHE A 306 -8.42 -50.40 -32.24
CA PHE A 306 -7.14 -50.30 -31.52
C PHE A 306 -7.21 -49.37 -30.31
N LEU A 307 -8.20 -48.48 -30.22
CA LEU A 307 -8.40 -47.56 -29.07
C LEU A 307 -8.47 -48.30 -27.72
N LYS A 308 -9.20 -49.43 -27.66
CA LYS A 308 -9.29 -50.27 -26.44
C LYS A 308 -7.94 -50.87 -26.03
N HIS A 309 -7.08 -51.19 -27.00
CA HIS A 309 -5.75 -51.76 -26.76
C HIS A 309 -4.71 -50.67 -26.44
N ILE A 310 -4.81 -49.49 -27.05
CA ILE A 310 -3.95 -48.33 -26.79
C ILE A 310 -4.16 -47.77 -25.38
N ILE A 311 -5.40 -47.76 -24.88
CA ILE A 311 -5.70 -47.42 -23.48
C ILE A 311 -5.10 -48.46 -22.52
N GLY A 312 -5.22 -49.74 -22.85
CA GLY A 312 -4.79 -50.87 -22.03
C GLY A 312 -5.73 -51.14 -20.84
N LYS A 313 -5.53 -52.27 -20.14
CA LYS A 313 -6.34 -52.64 -18.96
C LYS A 313 -6.19 -51.56 -17.87
N GLY A 314 -7.29 -50.87 -17.55
CA GLY A 314 -7.34 -49.79 -16.56
C GLY A 314 -6.62 -48.49 -16.97
N GLY A 315 -6.37 -48.27 -18.27
CA GLY A 315 -5.62 -47.10 -18.72
C GLY A 315 -4.12 -47.20 -18.47
N SER A 316 -3.58 -48.38 -18.17
CA SER A 316 -2.18 -48.54 -17.78
C SER A 316 -1.21 -48.18 -18.90
N ASN A 317 -1.56 -48.46 -20.16
CA ASN A 317 -0.67 -48.22 -21.29
C ASN A 317 -0.65 -46.74 -21.70
N ILE A 318 -1.82 -46.09 -21.71
CA ILE A 318 -1.91 -44.65 -21.93
C ILE A 318 -1.25 -43.86 -20.77
N LYS A 319 -1.36 -44.34 -19.52
CA LYS A 319 -0.66 -43.74 -18.37
C LYS A 319 0.85 -43.83 -18.50
N LYS A 320 1.39 -45.00 -18.91
CA LYS A 320 2.82 -45.15 -19.18
C LYS A 320 3.29 -44.21 -20.29
N LEU A 321 2.51 -44.09 -21.36
CA LEU A 321 2.82 -43.17 -22.45
C LEU A 321 2.80 -41.69 -21.99
N MET A 322 1.85 -41.31 -21.15
CA MET A 322 1.78 -39.99 -20.54
C MET A 322 2.96 -39.73 -19.60
N GLU A 323 3.42 -40.75 -18.88
CA GLU A 323 4.57 -40.67 -17.96
C GLU A 323 5.90 -40.57 -18.72
N GLU A 324 6.12 -41.39 -19.75
CA GLU A 324 7.34 -41.38 -20.57
C GLU A 324 7.49 -40.11 -21.41
N THR A 325 6.38 -39.56 -21.89
CA THR A 325 6.39 -38.36 -22.74
C THR A 325 6.13 -37.09 -21.97
N GLY A 326 5.63 -37.15 -20.73
CA GLY A 326 5.20 -35.98 -19.98
C GLY A 326 4.10 -35.17 -20.69
N THR A 327 3.39 -35.78 -21.64
CA THR A 327 2.30 -35.14 -22.40
C THR A 327 0.94 -35.52 -21.83
N LYS A 328 -0.03 -34.61 -21.97
CA LYS A 328 -1.42 -34.87 -21.61
C LYS A 328 -2.16 -35.36 -22.85
N ILE A 329 -2.63 -36.60 -22.82
CA ILE A 329 -3.31 -37.24 -23.94
C ILE A 329 -4.80 -37.33 -23.60
N GLU A 330 -5.64 -36.63 -24.35
CA GLU A 330 -7.10 -36.64 -24.20
C GLU A 330 -7.73 -37.52 -25.28
N ILE A 331 -8.51 -38.51 -24.85
CA ILE A 331 -9.22 -39.45 -25.71
C ILE A 331 -10.70 -39.03 -25.71
N PRO A 332 -11.23 -38.57 -26.85
CA PRO A 332 -12.65 -38.24 -26.94
C PRO A 332 -13.48 -39.51 -26.71
N SER A 333 -14.45 -39.43 -25.81
CA SER A 333 -15.27 -40.57 -25.37
C SER A 333 -16.62 -40.66 -26.10
N ASP A 334 -16.89 -39.75 -27.04
CA ASP A 334 -18.23 -39.57 -27.61
C ASP A 334 -18.45 -40.42 -28.86
N GLU A 335 -19.46 -41.29 -28.80
CA GLU A 335 -19.84 -42.23 -29.86
C GLU A 335 -20.67 -41.60 -31.01
N ASN A 336 -20.97 -40.30 -30.99
CA ASN A 336 -22.07 -39.75 -31.82
C ASN A 336 -21.67 -38.74 -32.91
N SER A 337 -20.44 -38.74 -33.41
CA SER A 337 -20.10 -38.03 -34.64
C SER A 337 -18.98 -38.73 -35.38
N ASN A 338 -19.07 -38.82 -36.71
CA ASN A 338 -18.15 -39.53 -37.61
C ASN A 338 -16.69 -39.00 -37.63
N GLU A 339 -16.31 -38.14 -36.67
CA GLU A 339 -14.95 -37.60 -36.47
C GLU A 339 -14.28 -38.07 -35.16
N SER A 340 -14.88 -39.00 -34.40
CA SER A 340 -14.43 -39.42 -33.05
C SER A 340 -13.21 -40.36 -33.01
N ASN A 341 -12.28 -40.24 -33.96
CA ASN A 341 -11.08 -41.10 -34.08
C ASN A 341 -9.78 -40.33 -33.85
N VAL A 342 -9.84 -39.08 -33.37
CA VAL A 342 -8.67 -38.21 -33.21
C VAL A 342 -8.30 -38.05 -31.74
N ILE A 343 -7.11 -38.51 -31.37
CA ILE A 343 -6.53 -38.29 -30.04
C ILE A 343 -5.88 -36.90 -30.00
N LEU A 344 -6.13 -36.12 -28.94
CA LEU A 344 -5.52 -34.82 -28.73
C LEU A 344 -4.34 -34.93 -27.76
N ILE A 345 -3.14 -34.71 -28.24
CA ILE A 345 -1.92 -34.69 -27.43
C ILE A 345 -1.57 -33.23 -27.13
N THR A 346 -1.53 -32.86 -25.86
CA THR A 346 -1.17 -31.52 -25.39
C THR A 346 0.13 -31.58 -24.60
N GLY A 347 1.14 -30.80 -24.98
CA GLY A 347 2.41 -30.73 -24.26
C GLY A 347 3.47 -29.90 -24.99
N LYS A 348 4.73 -30.05 -24.58
CA LYS A 348 5.86 -29.41 -25.27
C LYS A 348 5.99 -29.96 -26.69
N LYS A 349 6.32 -29.10 -27.66
CA LYS A 349 6.48 -29.47 -29.07
C LYS A 349 7.42 -30.68 -29.30
N SER A 350 8.49 -30.80 -28.53
CA SER A 350 9.43 -31.93 -28.60
C SER A 350 8.81 -33.25 -28.12
N ASP A 351 7.93 -33.17 -27.13
CA ASP A 351 7.40 -34.32 -26.42
C ASP A 351 6.11 -34.82 -27.05
N THR A 352 5.31 -33.92 -27.64
CA THR A 352 4.16 -34.27 -28.47
C THR A 352 4.58 -35.09 -29.70
N ALA A 353 5.72 -34.74 -30.32
CA ALA A 353 6.25 -35.49 -31.46
C ALA A 353 6.74 -36.90 -31.07
N LYS A 354 7.31 -37.06 -29.86
CA LYS A 354 7.67 -38.39 -29.32
C LYS A 354 6.43 -39.23 -29.05
N ALA A 355 5.40 -38.64 -28.43
CA ALA A 355 4.13 -39.30 -28.13
C ALA A 355 3.42 -39.77 -29.40
N GLU A 356 3.39 -38.94 -30.44
CA GLU A 356 2.85 -39.30 -31.76
C GLU A 356 3.58 -40.51 -32.37
N LYS A 357 4.92 -40.48 -32.37
CA LYS A 357 5.73 -41.58 -32.92
C LYS A 357 5.52 -42.90 -32.17
N LEU A 358 5.38 -42.84 -30.85
CA LEU A 358 5.10 -44.01 -30.02
C LEU A 358 3.69 -44.58 -30.25
N LEU A 359 2.67 -43.72 -30.38
CA LEU A 359 1.31 -44.13 -30.72
C LEU A 359 1.24 -44.82 -32.08
N GLN A 360 1.93 -44.26 -33.08
CA GLN A 360 2.00 -44.84 -34.42
C GLN A 360 2.70 -46.21 -34.44
N LYS A 361 3.74 -46.38 -33.60
CA LYS A 361 4.42 -47.68 -33.42
C LYS A 361 3.52 -48.73 -32.77
N MET A 362 2.75 -48.37 -31.76
CA MET A 362 1.80 -49.32 -31.13
C MET A 362 0.67 -49.73 -32.08
N GLN A 363 0.26 -48.86 -32.99
CA GLN A 363 -0.76 -49.16 -33.99
C GLN A 363 -0.30 -50.26 -34.97
N SER A 364 0.97 -50.25 -35.41
CA SER A 364 1.47 -51.25 -36.36
C SER A 364 1.68 -52.63 -35.73
N GLU A 365 2.04 -52.69 -34.45
CA GLU A 365 2.22 -53.96 -33.71
C GLU A 365 0.88 -54.71 -33.53
N LEU A 366 -0.21 -53.99 -33.30
CA LEU A 366 -1.54 -54.58 -33.07
C LEU A 366 -2.22 -55.09 -34.35
N ALA A 367 -1.79 -54.65 -35.53
CA ALA A 367 -2.34 -55.10 -36.81
C ALA A 367 -2.01 -56.57 -37.15
N ASN A 368 -1.06 -57.21 -36.45
CA ASN A 368 -0.55 -58.56 -36.76
C ASN A 368 -1.23 -59.73 -35.98
N ILE A 369 -2.33 -59.49 -35.27
CA ILE A 369 -2.96 -60.49 -34.36
C ILE A 369 -4.08 -61.28 -35.08
N VAL A 370 -4.00 -62.62 -35.08
CA VAL A 370 -4.97 -63.56 -35.69
C VAL A 370 -5.69 -64.40 -34.59
N THR A 371 -6.93 -64.88 -34.84
CA THR A 371 -7.73 -65.70 -33.90
C THR A 371 -8.11 -67.05 -34.52
N LEU A 372 -7.90 -68.17 -33.82
CA LEU A 372 -8.22 -69.56 -34.22
C LEU A 372 -8.97 -70.32 -33.10
N GLU A 373 -9.74 -71.37 -33.42
CA GLU A 373 -10.59 -72.12 -32.46
C GLU A 373 -10.22 -73.62 -32.37
N LEU A 374 -10.28 -74.24 -31.16
CA LEU A 374 -9.89 -75.62 -30.83
C LEU A 374 -10.94 -76.31 -29.94
N ASN A 375 -11.11 -77.63 -30.03
CA ASN A 375 -12.11 -78.39 -29.25
C ASN A 375 -11.45 -79.27 -28.16
N ILE A 376 -11.78 -79.08 -26.87
CA ILE A 376 -11.21 -79.80 -25.71
C ILE A 376 -12.32 -80.22 -24.71
N PRO A 377 -12.31 -81.44 -24.13
CA PRO A 377 -13.35 -81.89 -23.18
C PRO A 377 -13.34 -81.21 -21.80
N ARG A 378 -14.53 -80.89 -21.27
CA ARG A 378 -14.73 -80.13 -20.02
C ARG A 378 -14.10 -80.67 -18.73
N LYS A 379 -13.98 -81.99 -18.57
CA LYS A 379 -13.40 -82.63 -17.37
C LYS A 379 -11.94 -82.24 -17.14
N LEU A 380 -11.25 -81.90 -18.23
CA LEU A 380 -9.83 -81.55 -18.22
C LEU A 380 -9.64 -80.04 -18.32
N HIS A 381 -10.71 -79.24 -18.46
CA HIS A 381 -10.61 -77.77 -18.45
C HIS A 381 -10.03 -77.28 -17.14
N SER A 382 -10.52 -77.75 -15.99
CA SER A 382 -9.98 -77.36 -14.68
C SER A 382 -8.50 -77.78 -14.50
N SER A 383 -8.12 -78.91 -15.08
CA SER A 383 -6.75 -79.46 -15.01
C SER A 383 -5.77 -78.75 -15.97
N LEU A 384 -6.23 -78.41 -17.18
CA LEU A 384 -5.46 -77.71 -18.22
C LEU A 384 -5.35 -76.22 -17.95
N ILE A 385 -6.40 -75.62 -17.38
CA ILE A 385 -6.32 -74.28 -16.79
C ILE A 385 -5.33 -74.29 -15.63
N GLY A 386 -5.32 -75.37 -14.85
CA GLY A 386 -4.53 -75.47 -13.62
C GLY A 386 -5.00 -74.45 -12.58
N SER A 387 -4.30 -74.36 -11.44
CA SER A 387 -4.63 -73.39 -10.40
C SER A 387 -4.41 -71.95 -10.89
N GLY A 388 -5.49 -71.29 -11.32
CA GLY A 388 -5.49 -69.89 -11.75
C GLY A 388 -4.93 -69.63 -13.15
N GLY A 389 -4.96 -70.62 -14.06
CA GLY A 389 -4.56 -70.39 -15.44
C GLY A 389 -3.06 -70.45 -15.71
N ARG A 390 -2.20 -70.76 -14.71
CA ARG A 390 -0.73 -70.71 -14.86
C ARG A 390 -0.21 -71.55 -16.02
N LEU A 391 -0.74 -72.76 -16.19
CA LEU A 391 -0.30 -73.67 -17.23
C LEU A 391 -0.64 -73.11 -18.62
N ILE A 392 -1.82 -72.52 -18.77
CA ILE A 392 -2.22 -71.79 -19.99
C ILE A 392 -1.32 -70.57 -20.21
N HIS A 393 -0.97 -69.86 -19.14
CA HIS A 393 -0.08 -68.70 -19.25
C HIS A 393 1.33 -69.14 -19.67
N SER A 394 1.86 -70.24 -19.12
CA SER A 394 3.16 -70.81 -19.53
C SER A 394 3.15 -71.24 -21.00
N ILE A 395 2.10 -71.92 -21.45
CA ILE A 395 1.97 -72.34 -22.86
C ILE A 395 1.77 -71.13 -23.78
N GLY A 396 0.95 -70.16 -23.36
CA GLY A 396 0.74 -68.91 -24.08
C GLY A 396 2.01 -68.07 -24.19
N GLU A 397 2.90 -68.14 -23.19
CA GLU A 397 4.17 -67.41 -23.14
C GLU A 397 5.26 -68.10 -23.96
N GLU A 398 5.42 -69.43 -23.84
CA GLU A 398 6.34 -70.23 -24.67
C GLU A 398 6.01 -70.17 -26.16
N CYS A 399 4.72 -69.96 -26.48
CA CYS A 399 4.25 -69.85 -27.85
C CYS A 399 4.09 -68.40 -28.34
N GLY A 400 4.76 -67.43 -27.71
CA GLY A 400 4.84 -66.06 -28.25
C GLY A 400 3.68 -65.13 -27.90
N GLY A 401 3.11 -65.24 -26.71
CA GLY A 401 2.12 -64.30 -26.17
C GLY A 401 0.69 -64.56 -26.64
N VAL A 402 0.33 -65.81 -26.83
CA VAL A 402 -0.97 -66.24 -27.33
C VAL A 402 -1.99 -66.31 -26.20
N GLN A 403 -3.13 -65.62 -26.35
CA GLN A 403 -4.27 -65.71 -25.45
C GLN A 403 -5.17 -66.88 -25.80
N ILE A 404 -5.14 -67.90 -24.96
CA ILE A 404 -6.05 -69.04 -25.03
C ILE A 404 -7.21 -68.78 -24.06
N LYS A 405 -8.43 -68.60 -24.58
CA LYS A 405 -9.65 -68.35 -23.81
C LYS A 405 -10.58 -69.54 -23.88
N PHE A 406 -10.79 -70.13 -22.71
CA PHE A 406 -11.75 -71.20 -22.49
C PHE A 406 -13.16 -70.61 -22.29
N PRO A 407 -14.21 -71.33 -22.72
CA PRO A 407 -15.58 -70.91 -22.52
C PRO A 407 -15.96 -70.93 -21.03
N ALA A 408 -16.89 -70.07 -20.63
CA ALA A 408 -17.34 -69.99 -19.24
C ALA A 408 -18.11 -71.27 -18.84
N GLU A 409 -18.09 -71.63 -17.55
CA GLU A 409 -18.72 -72.85 -17.00
C GLU A 409 -20.23 -73.00 -17.31
N ASN A 410 -20.90 -71.89 -17.65
CA ASN A 410 -22.33 -71.85 -17.92
C ASN A 410 -22.66 -72.06 -19.41
N ALA A 411 -21.66 -71.97 -20.30
CA ALA A 411 -21.82 -72.22 -21.72
C ALA A 411 -21.41 -73.67 -22.00
N HIS A 412 -22.32 -74.51 -22.49
CA HIS A 412 -22.06 -75.91 -22.86
C HIS A 412 -21.23 -76.02 -24.16
N SER A 413 -20.16 -75.24 -24.28
CA SER A 413 -19.27 -75.25 -25.45
C SER A 413 -17.93 -75.87 -25.06
N ASP A 414 -17.45 -76.79 -25.90
CA ASP A 414 -16.12 -77.40 -25.78
C ASP A 414 -15.06 -76.58 -26.58
N THR A 415 -15.44 -75.40 -27.11
CA THR A 415 -14.62 -74.59 -28.01
C THR A 415 -13.74 -73.60 -27.25
N VAL A 416 -12.43 -73.80 -27.35
CA VAL A 416 -11.35 -72.95 -26.84
C VAL A 416 -10.85 -72.04 -27.96
N THR A 417 -10.82 -70.73 -27.72
CA THR A 417 -10.33 -69.75 -28.70
C THR A 417 -8.88 -69.37 -28.40
N VAL A 418 -8.04 -69.28 -29.43
CA VAL A 418 -6.60 -69.02 -29.34
C VAL A 418 -6.27 -67.79 -30.20
N ARG A 419 -5.86 -66.70 -29.57
CA ARG A 419 -5.63 -65.40 -30.21
C ARG A 419 -4.19 -64.93 -30.01
N GLY A 420 -3.47 -64.65 -31.09
CA GLY A 420 -2.06 -64.26 -30.98
C GLY A 420 -1.39 -64.02 -32.33
N PRO A 421 -0.07 -63.81 -32.35
CA PRO A 421 0.70 -63.75 -33.59
C PRO A 421 0.61 -65.09 -34.33
N LYS A 422 0.56 -65.04 -35.66
CA LYS A 422 0.28 -66.21 -36.53
C LYS A 422 1.18 -67.42 -36.23
N ASP A 423 2.47 -67.21 -36.01
CA ASP A 423 3.45 -68.28 -35.70
C ASP A 423 3.25 -68.91 -34.32
N GLY A 424 2.73 -68.13 -33.36
CA GLY A 424 2.52 -68.57 -31.99
C GLY A 424 1.27 -69.42 -31.81
N VAL A 425 0.20 -69.08 -32.52
CA VAL A 425 -1.10 -69.75 -32.41
C VAL A 425 -1.00 -71.23 -32.81
N ASP A 426 -0.18 -71.54 -33.82
CA ASP A 426 0.04 -72.92 -34.29
C ASP A 426 0.83 -73.78 -33.28
N LYS A 427 1.80 -73.19 -32.56
CA LYS A 427 2.59 -73.89 -31.52
C LYS A 427 1.75 -74.15 -30.27
N ALA A 428 0.96 -73.17 -29.84
CA ALA A 428 0.11 -73.27 -28.66
C ALA A 428 -0.94 -74.38 -28.78
N ARG A 429 -1.48 -74.57 -29.99
CA ARG A 429 -2.40 -75.67 -30.30
C ARG A 429 -1.79 -77.03 -29.99
N LYS A 430 -0.55 -77.27 -30.41
CA LYS A 430 0.10 -78.58 -30.29
C LYS A 430 0.39 -78.94 -28.84
N VAL A 431 0.88 -77.99 -28.05
CA VAL A 431 1.25 -78.20 -26.64
C VAL A 431 0.02 -78.49 -25.76
N LEU A 432 -1.08 -77.78 -25.97
CA LEU A 432 -2.32 -78.01 -25.20
C LEU A 432 -2.86 -79.44 -25.36
N LEU A 433 -2.69 -80.04 -26.54
CA LEU A 433 -3.12 -81.41 -26.82
C LEU A 433 -2.31 -82.48 -26.08
N ASP A 434 -1.05 -82.19 -25.74
CA ASP A 434 -0.16 -83.15 -25.07
C ASP A 434 -0.35 -83.15 -23.54
N LEU A 435 -0.57 -81.98 -22.91
CA LEU A 435 -0.80 -81.90 -21.46
C LEU A 435 -2.11 -82.50 -20.97
N VAL A 436 -3.09 -82.66 -21.86
CA VAL A 436 -4.35 -83.34 -21.56
C VAL A 436 -4.08 -84.79 -21.12
N LYS A 437 -3.01 -85.40 -21.64
CA LYS A 437 -2.70 -86.83 -21.46
C LYS A 437 -1.98 -87.16 -20.14
N ASP A 438 -1.25 -86.22 -19.53
CA ASP A 438 -0.35 -86.50 -18.38
C ASP A 438 -0.99 -86.31 -16.98
N ARG A 439 -2.07 -85.52 -16.86
CA ARG A 439 -2.54 -84.98 -15.56
C ARG A 439 -3.45 -85.90 -14.74
N GLU A 440 -3.95 -86.99 -15.30
CA GLU A 440 -4.90 -87.89 -14.61
C GLU A 440 -4.26 -88.71 -13.45
N ALA A 441 -2.95 -88.57 -13.17
CA ALA A 441 -2.20 -89.50 -12.32
C ALA A 441 -1.66 -89.02 -10.93
N SER A 442 -2.04 -87.86 -10.31
CA SER A 442 -1.27 -87.31 -9.13
C SER A 442 -2.01 -86.52 -7.96
N SER A 443 -2.87 -87.05 -7.07
CA SER A 443 -3.45 -86.27 -5.91
C SER A 443 -3.78 -87.05 -4.58
N PHE A 444 -3.50 -86.50 -3.37
CA PHE A 444 -3.73 -87.07 -1.98
C PHE A 444 -4.12 -85.99 -0.88
N THR A 445 -4.80 -86.34 0.24
CA THR A 445 -5.43 -85.39 1.25
C THR A 445 -5.31 -85.81 2.76
N ALA A 446 -5.19 -84.88 3.74
CA ALA A 446 -5.18 -85.09 5.23
C ALA A 446 -5.79 -83.92 6.10
N GLU A 447 -6.00 -84.08 7.43
CA GLU A 447 -6.74 -83.15 8.33
C GLU A 447 -6.06 -82.80 9.70
N VAL A 448 -6.32 -81.60 10.29
CA VAL A 448 -5.80 -81.07 11.59
C VAL A 448 -6.87 -80.30 12.40
N LYS A 449 -6.88 -80.37 13.75
CA LYS A 449 -7.88 -79.70 14.62
C LYS A 449 -7.31 -78.51 15.41
N ALA A 450 -7.99 -77.35 15.43
CA ALA A 450 -7.60 -76.19 16.25
C ALA A 450 -8.79 -75.30 16.64
N ARG A 451 -8.63 -74.51 17.73
CA ARG A 451 -9.69 -73.61 18.26
C ARG A 451 -9.98 -72.44 17.31
N PRO A 452 -11.25 -72.05 17.10
CA PRO A 452 -11.63 -70.97 16.18
C PRO A 452 -11.01 -69.61 16.49
N GLU A 453 -10.82 -69.29 17.77
CA GLU A 453 -10.25 -68.01 18.21
C GLU A 453 -8.77 -67.88 17.83
N LEU A 454 -8.08 -69.00 17.64
CA LEU A 454 -6.67 -69.06 17.27
C LEU A 454 -6.46 -69.01 15.76
N PHE A 455 -7.48 -69.23 14.92
CA PHE A 455 -7.33 -69.23 13.46
C PHE A 455 -6.82 -67.90 12.91
N GLY A 456 -7.29 -66.76 13.47
CA GLY A 456 -6.78 -65.45 13.08
C GLY A 456 -5.28 -65.30 13.35
N PHE A 457 -4.79 -65.88 14.45
CA PHE A 457 -3.39 -65.85 14.86
C PHE A 457 -2.53 -66.91 14.15
N LEU A 458 -3.13 -68.03 13.75
CA LEU A 458 -2.52 -69.08 12.93
C LEU A 458 -2.28 -68.59 11.49
N ILE A 459 -3.22 -67.80 10.95
CA ILE A 459 -3.11 -67.12 9.65
C ILE A 459 -2.06 -66.00 9.72
N GLY A 460 -2.09 -65.19 10.79
CA GLY A 460 -1.22 -64.03 11.00
C GLY A 460 -1.70 -62.77 10.26
N SER A 461 -1.16 -61.59 10.62
CA SER A 461 -1.50 -60.32 9.98
C SER A 461 -1.23 -60.37 8.47
N GLY A 462 -2.28 -60.32 7.64
CA GLY A 462 -2.15 -60.44 6.18
C GLY A 462 -1.73 -61.84 5.70
N GLY A 463 -1.87 -62.88 6.52
CA GLY A 463 -1.56 -64.26 6.15
C GLY A 463 -0.07 -64.61 6.22
N SER A 464 0.79 -63.82 6.87
CA SER A 464 2.25 -64.02 6.84
C SER A 464 2.71 -65.39 7.36
N ARG A 465 2.06 -65.97 8.37
CA ARG A 465 2.43 -67.30 8.90
C ARG A 465 2.05 -68.42 7.94
N VAL A 466 0.82 -68.38 7.40
CA VAL A 466 0.35 -69.32 6.37
C VAL A 466 1.13 -69.15 5.06
N LYS A 467 1.60 -67.93 4.75
CA LYS A 467 2.46 -67.66 3.60
C LYS A 467 3.84 -68.30 3.76
N LYS A 468 4.49 -68.18 4.93
CA LYS A 468 5.76 -68.88 5.24
C LYS A 468 5.61 -70.41 5.15
N MET A 469 4.47 -70.93 5.58
CA MET A 469 4.16 -72.36 5.51
C MET A 469 3.93 -72.83 4.07
N ARG A 470 3.27 -72.01 3.26
CA ARG A 470 3.11 -72.21 1.81
C ARG A 470 4.43 -72.11 1.05
N GLU A 471 5.36 -71.29 1.53
CA GLU A 471 6.72 -71.20 0.98
C GLU A 471 7.55 -72.44 1.31
N SER A 472 7.35 -73.03 2.50
CA SER A 472 8.06 -74.25 2.93
C SER A 472 7.50 -75.53 2.31
N PHE A 473 6.19 -75.60 2.04
CA PHE A 473 5.53 -76.74 1.41
C PHE A 473 4.66 -76.29 0.23
N PRO A 474 5.24 -76.10 -0.97
CA PRO A 474 4.53 -75.55 -2.14
C PRO A 474 3.44 -76.47 -2.70
N SER A 475 3.59 -77.77 -2.44
CA SER A 475 2.73 -78.87 -2.86
C SER A 475 1.51 -79.07 -1.96
N VAL A 476 1.43 -78.39 -0.82
CA VAL A 476 0.36 -78.53 0.18
C VAL A 476 -0.57 -77.34 0.14
N ARG A 477 -1.86 -77.61 -0.05
CA ARG A 477 -2.93 -76.62 0.06
C ARG A 477 -3.63 -76.78 1.40
N ILE A 478 -3.51 -75.75 2.23
CA ILE A 478 -4.19 -75.63 3.53
C ILE A 478 -5.53 -74.92 3.32
N LEU A 479 -6.63 -75.61 3.60
CA LEU A 479 -7.99 -75.09 3.54
C LEU A 479 -8.51 -74.87 4.96
N PHE A 480 -8.74 -73.61 5.30
CA PHE A 480 -9.40 -73.22 6.53
C PHE A 480 -10.93 -73.28 6.33
N PRO A 481 -11.68 -73.82 7.30
CA PRO A 481 -13.13 -73.87 7.22
C PRO A 481 -13.69 -72.45 7.23
N ARG A 482 -14.77 -72.22 6.49
CA ARG A 482 -15.46 -70.92 6.50
C ARG A 482 -16.32 -70.86 7.76
N PRO A 483 -16.63 -69.66 8.29
CA PRO A 483 -17.43 -69.51 9.51
C PRO A 483 -18.87 -70.07 9.43
N CYS A 484 -19.28 -70.62 8.28
CA CYS A 484 -20.61 -71.15 8.00
C CYS A 484 -20.64 -72.70 7.90
N ASP A 485 -19.49 -73.38 7.96
CA ASP A 485 -19.41 -74.85 7.88
C ASP A 485 -19.60 -75.47 9.29
N ASP A 486 -20.15 -76.69 9.37
CA ASP A 486 -20.34 -77.43 10.64
C ASP A 486 -19.00 -77.86 11.27
N ASP A 487 -17.95 -78.01 10.46
CA ASP A 487 -16.59 -78.40 10.88
C ASP A 487 -15.71 -77.19 11.26
N LYS A 488 -16.16 -76.43 12.27
CA LYS A 488 -15.50 -75.19 12.72
C LYS A 488 -14.12 -75.37 13.31
N GLU A 489 -13.68 -76.61 13.55
CA GLU A 489 -12.40 -76.91 14.20
C GLU A 489 -11.40 -77.59 13.27
N THR A 490 -11.77 -77.94 12.02
CA THR A 490 -10.96 -78.83 11.16
C THR A 490 -10.35 -78.10 9.97
N ILE A 491 -9.02 -78.17 9.84
CA ILE A 491 -8.22 -77.63 8.74
C ILE A 491 -7.82 -78.78 7.80
N HIS A 492 -8.07 -78.66 6.49
CA HIS A 492 -7.72 -79.69 5.49
C HIS A 492 -6.41 -79.36 4.75
N LEU A 493 -5.61 -80.39 4.45
CA LEU A 493 -4.32 -80.32 3.79
C LEU A 493 -4.34 -81.23 2.54
N ILE A 494 -4.28 -80.66 1.33
CA ILE A 494 -4.31 -81.41 0.06
C ILE A 494 -2.96 -81.28 -0.64
N GLY A 495 -2.31 -82.38 -1.02
CA GLY A 495 -0.99 -82.31 -1.65
C GLY A 495 -0.26 -83.63 -1.85
N LYS A 496 1.06 -83.54 -2.07
CA LYS A 496 1.93 -84.71 -2.06
C LYS A 496 2.00 -85.31 -0.65
N LYS A 497 2.00 -86.64 -0.57
CA LYS A 497 1.88 -87.39 0.70
C LYS A 497 2.91 -86.97 1.78
N ASN A 498 4.17 -86.75 1.41
CA ASN A 498 5.23 -86.42 2.38
C ASN A 498 5.15 -84.99 2.93
N ASP A 499 4.74 -84.04 2.08
CA ASP A 499 4.72 -82.63 2.44
C ASP A 499 3.53 -82.30 3.36
N VAL A 500 2.40 -82.97 3.14
CA VAL A 500 1.20 -82.85 3.97
C VAL A 500 1.47 -83.25 5.42
N LEU A 501 2.31 -84.27 5.64
CA LEU A 501 2.65 -84.76 6.97
C LEU A 501 3.55 -83.78 7.75
N ASN A 502 4.51 -83.15 7.09
CA ASN A 502 5.41 -82.16 7.70
C ASN A 502 4.69 -80.83 8.00
N ALA A 503 3.77 -80.43 7.12
CA ALA A 503 2.92 -79.27 7.34
C ALA A 503 2.03 -79.45 8.59
N LYS A 504 1.46 -80.64 8.79
CA LYS A 504 0.66 -80.93 9.99
C LYS A 504 1.42 -80.65 11.29
N LYS A 505 2.67 -81.11 11.39
CA LYS A 505 3.49 -80.96 12.60
C LYS A 505 3.81 -79.50 12.95
N GLN A 506 4.16 -78.68 11.95
CA GLN A 506 4.46 -77.25 12.19
C GLN A 506 3.24 -76.45 12.65
N LEU A 507 2.03 -76.87 12.24
CA LEU A 507 0.79 -76.20 12.63
C LEU A 507 0.49 -76.42 14.13
N ASP A 508 0.76 -77.62 14.64
CA ASP A 508 0.56 -77.99 16.04
C ASP A 508 1.51 -77.22 17.00
N ASP A 509 2.76 -76.99 16.58
CA ASP A 509 3.76 -76.26 17.37
C ASP A 509 3.34 -74.78 17.61
N TRP A 510 2.79 -74.11 16.58
CA TRP A 510 2.33 -72.72 16.70
C TRP A 510 1.09 -72.55 17.58
N ILE A 511 0.22 -73.56 17.62
CA ILE A 511 -0.97 -73.55 18.49
C ILE A 511 -0.55 -73.56 19.96
N SER A 512 0.54 -74.26 20.28
CA SER A 512 1.05 -74.39 21.65
C SER A 512 1.64 -73.07 22.19
N GLU A 513 2.32 -72.28 21.36
CA GLU A 513 2.98 -71.03 21.78
C GLU A 513 2.00 -69.87 22.06
N LEU A 514 0.91 -69.77 21.29
CA LEU A 514 -0.08 -68.70 21.42
C LEU A 514 -0.87 -68.75 22.73
N ASN A 515 -0.99 -69.94 23.34
CA ASN A 515 -1.66 -70.11 24.63
C ASN A 515 -0.89 -69.50 25.82
N ARG A 516 0.35 -68.97 25.63
CA ARG A 516 1.20 -68.40 26.70
C ARG A 516 1.06 -66.88 26.94
N SER A 517 0.28 -66.14 26.14
CA SER A 517 0.16 -64.67 26.22
C SER A 517 -0.89 -64.18 27.24
N VAL A 518 -0.66 -63.03 27.90
CA VAL A 518 -1.54 -62.47 28.97
C VAL A 518 -2.15 -61.12 28.52
N GLU A 519 -3.39 -60.86 28.94
CA GLU A 519 -4.15 -59.62 28.69
C GLU A 519 -4.35 -58.84 30.00
N ILE A 520 -3.89 -57.58 30.06
CA ILE A 520 -4.06 -56.67 31.21
C ILE A 520 -4.89 -55.46 30.78
N ALA A 521 -5.83 -55.01 31.62
CA ALA A 521 -6.65 -53.84 31.38
C ALA A 521 -6.21 -52.65 32.27
N VAL A 522 -6.13 -51.45 31.68
CA VAL A 522 -5.84 -50.17 32.35
C VAL A 522 -7.05 -49.26 32.20
N ASN A 523 -7.43 -48.56 33.27
CA ASN A 523 -8.53 -47.59 33.23
C ASN A 523 -7.97 -46.18 33.06
N ILE A 524 -8.26 -45.53 31.94
CA ILE A 524 -7.88 -44.15 31.63
C ILE A 524 -9.17 -43.38 31.37
N ASP A 525 -9.28 -42.16 31.91
CA ASP A 525 -10.48 -41.33 31.70
C ASP A 525 -10.65 -41.04 30.18
N PRO A 526 -11.87 -41.25 29.62
CA PRO A 526 -12.17 -40.96 28.22
C PRO A 526 -11.79 -39.56 27.73
N LYS A 527 -11.66 -38.57 28.63
CA LYS A 527 -11.18 -37.21 28.32
C LYS A 527 -9.81 -37.21 27.63
N TRP A 528 -8.92 -38.13 28.03
CA TRP A 528 -7.55 -38.20 27.53
C TRP A 528 -7.38 -39.15 26.34
N HIS A 529 -8.40 -39.95 25.99
CA HIS A 529 -8.36 -40.87 24.84
C HIS A 529 -8.13 -40.16 23.51
N SER A 530 -8.60 -38.91 23.38
CA SER A 530 -8.35 -38.09 22.19
C SER A 530 -6.85 -37.81 21.99
N HIS A 531 -6.12 -37.56 23.07
CA HIS A 531 -4.69 -37.27 23.03
C HIS A 531 -3.86 -38.47 22.54
N PHE A 532 -4.21 -39.69 22.95
CA PHE A 532 -3.52 -40.91 22.52
C PHE A 532 -3.87 -41.36 21.08
N LEU A 533 -5.04 -40.98 20.58
CA LEU A 533 -5.53 -41.35 19.24
C LEU A 533 -5.25 -40.28 18.17
N ALA A 534 -4.98 -39.04 18.56
CA ALA A 534 -4.65 -37.94 17.66
C ALA A 534 -3.24 -38.09 17.05
N ARG A 535 -2.95 -37.31 15.98
CA ARG A 535 -1.65 -37.26 15.25
C ARG A 535 -1.06 -38.65 14.92
N SER A 536 -1.78 -39.44 14.13
CA SER A 536 -1.31 -40.75 13.61
C SER A 536 -0.80 -41.71 14.69
N ARG A 537 -1.32 -41.65 15.91
CA ARG A 537 -0.96 -42.52 17.04
C ARG A 537 0.53 -42.43 17.42
N SER A 538 1.15 -41.25 17.30
CA SER A 538 2.59 -41.06 17.57
C SER A 538 3.00 -41.57 18.95
N VAL A 539 2.26 -41.19 19.99
CA VAL A 539 2.52 -41.61 21.38
C VAL A 539 2.42 -43.13 21.55
N LEU A 540 1.46 -43.78 20.86
CA LEU A 540 1.34 -45.24 20.90
C LEU A 540 2.46 -45.92 20.14
N ARG A 541 2.93 -45.32 19.04
CA ARG A 541 4.08 -45.82 18.29
C ARG A 541 5.35 -45.74 19.14
N ASP A 542 5.55 -44.64 19.87
CA ASP A 542 6.72 -44.47 20.74
C ASP A 542 6.72 -45.49 21.89
N ILE A 543 5.55 -45.77 22.49
CA ILE A 543 5.40 -46.83 23.51
C ILE A 543 5.60 -48.23 22.90
N GLN A 544 5.10 -48.48 21.68
CA GLN A 544 5.29 -49.77 20.97
C GLN A 544 6.72 -49.99 20.51
N GLU A 545 7.46 -48.92 20.21
CA GLU A 545 8.86 -48.96 19.82
C GLU A 545 9.77 -49.19 21.03
N GLN A 546 9.45 -48.57 22.18
CA GLN A 546 10.17 -48.78 23.44
C GLN A 546 9.92 -50.16 24.05
N PHE A 547 8.68 -50.68 23.95
CA PHE A 547 8.29 -51.97 24.50
C PHE A 547 7.72 -52.87 23.38
N GLY A 548 8.62 -53.45 22.58
CA GLY A 548 8.26 -54.30 21.45
C GLY A 548 7.34 -55.49 21.83
N GLY A 549 6.42 -55.83 20.92
CA GLY A 549 5.53 -56.99 21.08
C GLY A 549 4.27 -56.77 21.92
N ILE A 550 3.94 -55.50 22.24
CA ILE A 550 2.71 -55.13 22.93
C ILE A 550 1.66 -54.60 21.95
N PHE A 551 0.45 -55.10 22.05
CA PHE A 551 -0.72 -54.56 21.37
C PHE A 551 -1.58 -53.76 22.36
N ILE A 552 -1.69 -52.46 22.13
CA ILE A 552 -2.52 -51.53 22.88
C ILE A 552 -3.81 -51.31 22.09
N SER A 553 -4.94 -51.71 22.66
CA SER A 553 -6.25 -51.56 22.03
C SER A 553 -7.14 -50.66 22.87
N PHE A 554 -7.57 -49.56 22.25
CA PHE A 554 -8.56 -48.64 22.83
C PHE A 554 -9.96 -49.07 22.40
N PRO A 555 -10.95 -49.07 23.31
CA PRO A 555 -12.34 -49.32 22.96
C PRO A 555 -12.84 -48.19 22.05
N LYS A 556 -13.79 -48.50 21.17
CA LYS A 556 -14.40 -47.50 20.29
C LYS A 556 -15.05 -46.41 21.16
N LEU A 557 -14.83 -45.14 20.82
CA LEU A 557 -15.31 -43.97 21.59
C LEU A 557 -16.82 -44.00 21.90
N ALA A 558 -17.62 -44.71 21.09
CA ALA A 558 -19.06 -44.85 21.28
C ALA A 558 -19.48 -45.59 22.57
N SER A 559 -18.57 -46.35 23.22
CA SER A 559 -18.91 -47.20 24.36
C SER A 559 -18.67 -46.57 25.74
N GLY A 560 -18.13 -45.34 25.85
CA GLY A 560 -17.93 -44.63 27.12
C GLY A 560 -16.96 -45.26 28.14
N ASN A 561 -16.50 -46.50 27.90
CA ASN A 561 -15.62 -47.22 28.81
C ASN A 561 -14.17 -46.75 28.69
N GLY A 562 -13.58 -46.33 29.81
CA GLY A 562 -12.16 -45.96 29.96
C GLY A 562 -11.16 -47.12 29.87
N ARG A 563 -11.60 -48.30 29.42
CA ARG A 563 -10.86 -49.55 29.59
C ARG A 563 -9.95 -49.84 28.39
N VAL A 564 -8.66 -49.55 28.53
CA VAL A 564 -7.61 -49.86 27.55
C VAL A 564 -7.05 -51.26 27.80
N THR A 565 -6.99 -52.11 26.77
CA THR A 565 -6.44 -53.47 26.90
C THR A 565 -5.04 -53.55 26.30
N LEU A 566 -4.10 -54.07 27.08
CA LEU A 566 -2.71 -54.33 26.71
C LEU A 566 -2.52 -55.85 26.57
N LYS A 567 -2.08 -56.31 25.40
CA LYS A 567 -1.79 -57.74 25.13
C LYS A 567 -0.32 -57.91 24.81
N GLY A 568 0.34 -58.84 25.50
CA GLY A 568 1.75 -59.11 25.28
C GLY A 568 2.40 -59.96 26.37
N PRO A 569 3.73 -60.13 26.31
CA PRO A 569 4.49 -60.73 27.41
C PRO A 569 4.38 -59.88 28.70
N LYS A 570 4.28 -60.55 29.85
CA LYS A 570 3.96 -59.94 31.15
C LYS A 570 4.91 -58.79 31.55
N GLU A 571 6.19 -58.93 31.24
CA GLU A 571 7.23 -57.94 31.59
C GLU A 571 7.05 -56.63 30.83
N CYS A 572 6.77 -56.71 29.53
CA CYS A 572 6.61 -55.53 28.68
C CYS A 572 5.29 -54.79 28.98
N VAL A 573 4.22 -55.53 29.27
CA VAL A 573 2.88 -54.96 29.52
C VAL A 573 2.85 -54.08 30.78
N GLU A 574 3.57 -54.43 31.84
CA GLU A 574 3.62 -53.62 33.05
C GLU A 574 4.40 -52.31 32.83
N GLY A 575 5.48 -52.35 32.04
CA GLY A 575 6.24 -51.15 31.66
C GLY A 575 5.42 -50.16 30.84
N ALA A 576 4.64 -50.65 29.86
CA ALA A 576 3.74 -49.82 29.07
C ALA A 576 2.64 -49.17 29.93
N LYS A 577 2.11 -49.89 30.94
CA LYS A 577 1.10 -49.36 31.85
C LYS A 577 1.61 -48.17 32.67
N VAL A 578 2.85 -48.24 33.19
CA VAL A 578 3.44 -47.14 33.96
C VAL A 578 3.63 -45.89 33.10
N GLN A 579 4.12 -46.05 31.86
CA GLN A 579 4.29 -44.90 30.96
C GLN A 579 2.97 -44.25 30.53
N LEU A 580 1.92 -45.05 30.30
CA LEU A 580 0.59 -44.50 30.02
C LEU A 580 0.06 -43.65 31.19
N LEU A 581 0.29 -44.08 32.44
CA LEU A 581 -0.13 -43.33 33.63
C LEU A 581 0.69 -42.04 33.84
N ASP A 582 2.00 -42.06 33.56
CA ASP A 582 2.86 -40.86 33.66
C ASP A 582 2.44 -39.76 32.68
N ILE A 583 2.07 -40.12 31.45
CA ILE A 583 1.57 -39.17 30.44
C ILE A 583 0.24 -38.55 30.88
N VAL A 584 -0.65 -39.34 31.48
CA VAL A 584 -1.92 -38.82 32.03
C VAL A 584 -1.67 -37.84 33.18
N ALA A 585 -0.74 -38.13 34.09
CA ALA A 585 -0.39 -37.22 35.18
C ALA A 585 0.17 -35.86 34.67
N LYS A 586 0.94 -35.87 33.57
CA LYS A 586 1.43 -34.64 32.91
C LYS A 586 0.32 -33.84 32.26
N LEU A 587 -0.71 -34.50 31.74
CA LEU A 587 -1.88 -33.84 31.15
C LEU A 587 -2.80 -33.25 32.23
N GLU A 588 -2.94 -33.91 33.37
CA GLU A 588 -3.72 -33.41 34.52
C GLU A 588 -3.12 -32.17 35.18
N SER A 589 -1.80 -31.97 35.09
CA SER A 589 -1.10 -30.79 35.64
C SER A 589 -1.09 -29.56 34.72
N GLN A 590 -1.71 -29.62 33.54
CA GLN A 590 -1.78 -28.47 32.63
C GLN A 590 -2.80 -27.44 33.12
N VAL A 591 -2.41 -26.16 33.12
CA VAL A 591 -3.25 -25.02 33.50
C VAL A 591 -3.51 -24.16 32.27
N THR A 592 -4.75 -23.67 32.12
CA THR A 592 -5.11 -22.66 31.12
C THR A 592 -5.18 -21.29 31.77
N GLU A 593 -4.24 -20.41 31.42
CA GLU A 593 -4.19 -19.02 31.87
C GLU A 593 -4.64 -18.08 30.75
N GLY A 594 -5.41 -17.04 31.11
CA GLY A 594 -5.95 -16.07 30.17
C GLY A 594 -5.19 -14.75 30.19
N VAL A 595 -4.82 -14.22 29.01
CA VAL A 595 -4.18 -12.90 28.87
C VAL A 595 -5.11 -11.96 28.11
N HIS A 596 -5.34 -10.78 28.67
CA HIS A 596 -6.07 -9.71 28.00
C HIS A 596 -5.15 -8.95 27.04
N ILE A 597 -5.38 -9.09 25.74
CA ILE A 597 -4.64 -8.41 24.68
C ILE A 597 -5.66 -7.78 23.73
N HIS A 598 -5.55 -6.47 23.53
CA HIS A 598 -6.48 -5.75 22.66
C HIS A 598 -6.34 -6.18 21.18
N PRO A 599 -7.44 -6.37 20.41
CA PRO A 599 -7.44 -6.96 19.07
C PRO A 599 -6.59 -6.23 18.02
N ARG A 600 -6.30 -4.94 18.24
CA ARG A 600 -5.37 -4.16 17.37
C ARG A 600 -3.96 -4.78 17.33
N HIS A 601 -3.54 -5.44 18.41
CA HIS A 601 -2.21 -6.04 18.52
C HIS A 601 -2.13 -7.49 18.03
N TYR A 602 -3.28 -8.18 17.83
CA TYR A 602 -3.30 -9.55 17.29
C TYR A 602 -2.63 -9.64 15.91
N LYS A 603 -2.83 -8.64 15.05
CA LYS A 603 -2.21 -8.62 13.70
C LYS A 603 -0.68 -8.56 13.76
N MET A 604 -0.11 -7.99 14.83
CA MET A 604 1.33 -7.93 15.03
C MET A 604 1.88 -9.26 15.55
N LEU A 605 1.21 -9.88 16.52
CA LEU A 605 1.60 -11.17 17.06
C LEU A 605 1.48 -12.31 16.02
N LEU A 606 0.49 -12.25 15.12
CA LEU A 606 0.31 -13.21 14.03
C LEU A 606 1.04 -12.83 12.72
N ARG A 607 2.04 -11.94 12.77
CA ARG A 607 2.85 -11.59 11.59
C ARG A 607 3.61 -12.83 11.10
N ASN A 608 3.84 -12.91 9.78
CA ASN A 608 4.49 -14.06 9.14
C ASN A 608 3.81 -15.41 9.44
N ARG A 609 2.48 -15.47 9.30
CA ARG A 609 1.63 -16.65 9.61
C ARG A 609 1.71 -17.13 11.06
N GLY A 610 2.09 -16.25 11.99
CA GLY A 610 2.21 -16.58 13.40
C GLY A 610 3.50 -17.33 13.75
N ALA A 611 4.57 -17.17 12.96
CA ALA A 611 5.87 -17.78 13.24
C ALA A 611 6.33 -17.54 14.69
N PHE A 612 6.25 -16.30 15.18
CA PHE A 612 6.59 -15.95 16.57
C PHE A 612 5.79 -16.75 17.62
N VAL A 613 4.47 -16.88 17.41
CA VAL A 613 3.60 -17.67 18.31
C VAL A 613 3.90 -19.16 18.19
N GLN A 614 4.19 -19.66 17.00
CA GLN A 614 4.55 -21.06 16.74
C GLN A 614 5.91 -21.42 17.37
N ASP A 615 6.89 -20.53 17.28
CA ASP A 615 8.23 -20.70 17.86
C ASP A 615 8.15 -20.75 19.38
N ILE A 616 7.40 -19.81 20.00
CA ILE A 616 7.19 -19.79 21.46
C ILE A 616 6.36 -21.00 21.91
N SER A 617 5.33 -21.38 21.14
CA SER A 617 4.50 -22.56 21.41
C SER A 617 5.34 -23.85 21.40
N HIS A 618 6.26 -23.99 20.44
CA HIS A 618 7.15 -25.16 20.34
C HIS A 618 8.25 -25.13 21.40
N GLN A 619 8.84 -23.96 21.68
CA GLN A 619 9.95 -23.83 22.64
C GLN A 619 9.52 -24.11 24.08
N TYR A 620 8.30 -23.70 24.47
CA TYR A 620 7.80 -23.83 25.83
C TYR A 620 6.74 -24.93 26.01
N ASP A 621 6.43 -25.68 24.95
CA ASP A 621 5.38 -26.72 24.90
C ASP A 621 4.03 -26.21 25.44
N VAL A 622 3.58 -25.07 24.91
CA VAL A 622 2.32 -24.43 25.30
C VAL A 622 1.39 -24.27 24.10
N LEU A 623 0.09 -24.44 24.31
CA LEU A 623 -0.94 -24.19 23.32
C LEU A 623 -1.51 -22.78 23.50
N ILE A 624 -1.28 -21.91 22.52
CA ILE A 624 -1.81 -20.53 22.51
C ILE A 624 -3.01 -20.48 21.57
N LYS A 625 -4.20 -20.21 22.12
CA LYS A 625 -5.45 -20.10 21.36
C LYS A 625 -5.95 -18.66 21.38
N PHE A 626 -6.01 -18.06 20.20
CA PHE A 626 -6.67 -16.78 20.00
C PHE A 626 -8.19 -16.97 19.85
N PRO A 627 -9.00 -16.01 20.30
CA PRO A 627 -10.45 -16.05 20.13
C PRO A 627 -10.84 -16.00 18.64
N ASP A 628 -11.81 -16.83 18.25
CA ASP A 628 -12.18 -17.06 16.84
C ASP A 628 -13.02 -15.92 16.26
N ARG A 629 -12.67 -15.46 15.05
CA ARG A 629 -13.35 -14.34 14.38
C ARG A 629 -14.78 -14.67 13.92
N GLU A 630 -15.15 -15.95 13.78
CA GLU A 630 -16.45 -16.37 13.23
C GLU A 630 -17.63 -16.12 14.18
N GLN A 631 -17.42 -16.14 15.50
CA GLN A 631 -18.48 -15.80 16.47
C GLN A 631 -18.88 -14.30 16.40
N GLN A 632 -18.00 -13.45 15.87
CA GLN A 632 -18.21 -11.99 15.77
C GLN A 632 -19.24 -11.61 14.69
N GLN A 633 -19.33 -12.35 13.58
CA GLN A 633 -20.33 -12.07 12.53
C GLN A 633 -21.74 -12.50 12.93
N GLN A 634 -21.86 -13.59 13.68
CA GLN A 634 -23.17 -14.11 14.11
C GLN A 634 -23.82 -13.26 15.21
N GLN A 635 -23.05 -12.61 16.08
CA GLN A 635 -23.60 -11.69 17.10
C GLN A 635 -24.00 -10.32 16.53
N GLN A 636 -23.28 -9.78 15.54
CA GLN A 636 -23.66 -8.54 14.86
C GLN A 636 -24.96 -8.68 14.06
N GLN A 637 -25.18 -9.84 13.43
CA GLN A 637 -26.45 -10.14 12.74
C GLN A 637 -27.64 -10.23 13.72
N LYS A 638 -27.44 -10.80 14.92
CA LYS A 638 -28.48 -10.86 15.95
C LYS A 638 -28.86 -9.48 16.51
N GLN A 639 -27.90 -8.56 16.66
CA GLN A 639 -28.18 -7.19 17.11
C GLN A 639 -28.83 -6.30 16.03
N GLN A 640 -28.56 -6.55 14.74
CA GLN A 640 -29.25 -5.84 13.65
C GLN A 640 -30.70 -6.31 13.46
N GLN A 641 -31.00 -7.61 13.67
CA GLN A 641 -32.38 -8.11 13.64
C GLN A 641 -33.24 -7.57 14.79
N GLN A 642 -32.68 -7.45 16.01
CA GLN A 642 -33.41 -6.85 17.14
C GLN A 642 -33.67 -5.34 16.99
N LYS A 643 -32.78 -4.60 16.30
CA LYS A 643 -33.01 -3.17 16.00
C LYS A 643 -34.04 -2.94 14.88
N GLN A 644 -34.30 -3.92 14.02
CA GLN A 644 -35.35 -3.82 12.99
C GLN A 644 -36.75 -4.16 13.52
N GLN A 645 -36.88 -4.97 14.58
CA GLN A 645 -38.17 -5.22 15.24
C GLN A 645 -38.59 -4.13 16.24
N ALA A 646 -37.68 -3.26 16.67
CA ALA A 646 -37.99 -2.16 17.59
C ALA A 646 -38.53 -0.89 16.88
N ASN A 647 -38.64 -0.86 15.56
CA ASN A 647 -38.97 0.35 14.79
C ASN A 647 -40.28 0.28 13.99
N SER A 648 -41.26 -0.51 14.45
CA SER A 648 -42.62 -0.53 13.85
C SER A 648 -43.78 -0.28 14.81
N ASN A 649 -43.55 -0.04 16.10
CA ASN A 649 -44.63 0.37 17.01
C ASN A 649 -44.26 1.67 17.73
N ASN A 650 -44.59 2.80 17.10
CA ASN A 650 -44.95 4.03 17.80
C ASN A 650 -45.66 5.00 16.86
N HIS A 651 -46.91 4.69 16.53
CA HIS A 651 -47.89 5.72 16.22
C HIS A 651 -49.27 5.32 16.74
N ALA A 652 -49.91 6.30 17.37
CA ALA A 652 -51.33 6.40 17.78
C ALA A 652 -51.73 6.01 19.22
N THR A 653 -51.85 7.08 20.02
CA THR A 653 -53.04 7.50 20.81
C THR A 653 -53.52 6.74 22.05
N ASN A 654 -53.41 7.43 23.19
CA ASN A 654 -54.47 7.77 24.16
C ASN A 654 -55.81 7.02 24.04
N ASN A 655 -56.19 6.23 25.05
CA ASN A 655 -57.14 6.64 26.11
C ASN A 655 -57.56 5.46 27.00
N SER A 656 -57.71 5.80 28.27
CA SER A 656 -58.57 5.26 29.33
C SER A 656 -59.30 3.90 29.18
N SER A 657 -59.24 3.17 30.30
CA SER A 657 -60.35 2.59 31.07
C SER A 657 -60.78 1.12 30.87
N THR A 658 -60.83 0.46 32.05
CA THR A 658 -61.75 -0.62 32.51
C THR A 658 -61.46 -2.07 32.14
N ALA A 659 -61.43 -2.91 33.19
CA ALA A 659 -62.04 -4.25 33.31
C ALA A 659 -61.54 -5.36 32.34
N ASN A 660 -61.48 -6.65 32.67
CA ASN A 660 -61.74 -7.46 33.85
C ASN A 660 -61.35 -8.91 33.47
N TRP A 661 -60.95 -9.70 34.48
CA TRP A 661 -61.15 -11.15 34.62
C TRP A 661 -60.34 -12.22 33.85
N ASN A 662 -59.77 -13.10 34.69
CA ASN A 662 -59.79 -14.58 34.73
C ASN A 662 -59.36 -15.35 33.48
N GLY A 663 -58.64 -16.45 33.53
CA GLY A 663 -58.03 -17.34 34.54
C GLY A 663 -57.06 -18.22 33.74
N THR A 664 -56.32 -19.21 34.23
CA THR A 664 -56.35 -20.01 35.44
C THR A 664 -55.00 -20.77 35.46
N CYS A 665 -54.61 -21.20 36.65
CA CYS A 665 -53.60 -22.20 37.07
C CYS A 665 -53.45 -23.43 36.15
N ASP A 666 -52.33 -24.19 36.11
CA ASP A 666 -51.61 -24.89 37.19
C ASP A 666 -50.10 -25.03 36.81
N GLY A 667 -49.08 -24.90 37.67
CA GLY A 667 -48.81 -25.62 38.92
C GLY A 667 -48.05 -26.94 38.62
N ASN A 668 -46.91 -27.34 39.21
CA ASN A 668 -46.05 -26.81 40.27
C ASN A 668 -44.79 -27.72 40.45
N GLY A 669 -43.68 -27.14 40.95
CA GLY A 669 -42.65 -27.69 41.88
C GLY A 669 -41.78 -28.90 41.49
N ASN A 670 -40.55 -29.10 41.97
CA ASN A 670 -39.74 -28.45 43.01
C ASN A 670 -38.29 -29.04 42.92
N SER A 671 -37.21 -28.25 43.02
CA SER A 671 -36.36 -28.01 44.23
C SER A 671 -35.25 -29.09 44.41
N ASP A 672 -34.02 -28.88 44.89
CA ASP A 672 -33.29 -27.85 45.65
C ASP A 672 -31.78 -27.93 45.25
N GLY A 673 -30.99 -26.85 45.20
CA GLY A 673 -30.25 -26.23 46.32
C GLY A 673 -28.74 -26.38 46.04
N GLU A 674 -27.77 -25.51 46.37
CA GLU A 674 -27.63 -24.25 47.11
C GLU A 674 -26.30 -23.61 46.61
N ASN A 675 -26.13 -22.28 46.65
CA ASN A 675 -25.25 -21.58 47.63
C ASN A 675 -24.90 -20.11 47.25
N ALA A 676 -24.93 -19.30 48.30
CA ALA A 676 -24.55 -17.90 48.58
C ALA A 676 -23.67 -17.06 47.61
N ARG A 677 -23.98 -15.74 47.53
CA ARG A 677 -23.14 -14.63 48.03
C ARG A 677 -23.73 -13.22 47.83
N ALA A 678 -23.61 -12.40 48.87
CA ALA A 678 -23.52 -10.92 48.82
C ALA A 678 -22.17 -10.54 49.50
N SER A 679 -21.40 -9.49 49.16
CA SER A 679 -21.70 -8.19 48.58
C SER A 679 -20.45 -7.53 47.95
N SER A 680 -20.65 -6.89 46.78
CA SER A 680 -20.05 -5.64 46.22
C SER A 680 -18.53 -5.49 45.93
N PRO A 681 -18.10 -4.59 45.00
CA PRO A 681 -18.88 -3.65 44.16
C PRO A 681 -18.60 -3.72 42.64
N ALA A 682 -19.49 -3.04 41.91
CA ALA A 682 -19.45 -2.62 40.51
C ALA A 682 -18.12 -2.79 39.74
N VAL A 683 -18.13 -3.64 38.71
CA VAL A 683 -17.18 -3.59 37.61
C VAL A 683 -17.96 -3.42 36.32
N VAL A 684 -17.60 -2.35 35.63
CA VAL A 684 -18.02 -1.93 34.29
C VAL A 684 -18.00 -3.12 33.33
N ASP A 685 -19.11 -3.34 32.62
CA ASP A 685 -19.21 -4.29 31.49
C ASP A 685 -18.09 -3.99 30.47
N GLN A 686 -17.05 -4.82 30.45
CA GLN A 686 -16.03 -4.84 29.40
C GLN A 686 -16.28 -6.01 28.44
N PRO A 687 -16.09 -5.82 27.13
CA PRO A 687 -16.45 -6.83 26.13
C PRO A 687 -15.50 -8.03 26.18
N LEU A 688 -16.10 -9.22 26.03
CA LEU A 688 -15.49 -10.56 26.06
C LEU A 688 -14.51 -10.86 24.89
N ASN A 689 -13.87 -9.84 24.29
CA ASN A 689 -13.20 -9.94 22.99
C ASN A 689 -11.67 -9.88 23.02
N ASP A 690 -11.07 -9.85 24.21
CA ASP A 690 -9.63 -9.57 24.37
C ASP A 690 -8.85 -10.77 24.96
N LEU A 691 -9.52 -11.89 25.27
CA LEU A 691 -8.92 -12.99 26.03
C LEU A 691 -8.20 -14.02 25.12
N VAL A 692 -6.88 -14.06 25.21
CA VAL A 692 -6.03 -15.11 24.61
C VAL A 692 -5.79 -16.20 25.66
N LEU A 693 -6.03 -17.47 25.31
CA LEU A 693 -5.88 -18.60 26.22
C LEU A 693 -4.53 -19.28 25.99
N VAL A 694 -3.72 -19.40 27.03
CA VAL A 694 -2.43 -20.11 27.03
C VAL A 694 -2.58 -21.35 27.90
N THR A 695 -2.49 -22.54 27.31
CA THR A 695 -2.63 -23.82 28.01
C THR A 695 -1.30 -24.56 28.04
N GLY A 696 -0.86 -25.01 29.21
CA GLY A 696 0.40 -25.73 29.37
C GLY A 696 0.82 -25.82 30.83
N GLN A 697 2.11 -26.09 31.08
CA GLN A 697 2.66 -26.09 32.43
C GLN A 697 2.66 -24.67 33.03
N PRO A 698 2.31 -24.48 34.31
CA PRO A 698 2.05 -23.16 34.91
C PRO A 698 3.26 -22.21 34.84
N ASP A 699 4.48 -22.74 35.00
CA ASP A 699 5.71 -21.94 34.92
C ASP A 699 6.03 -21.49 33.48
N ASN A 700 5.71 -22.34 32.49
CA ASN A 700 5.89 -22.04 31.08
C ASN A 700 4.84 -21.04 30.61
N CYS A 701 3.58 -21.18 31.06
CA CYS A 701 2.52 -20.22 30.80
C CYS A 701 2.93 -18.82 31.26
N LYS A 702 3.40 -18.63 32.50
CA LYS A 702 3.83 -17.31 33.00
C LYS A 702 4.92 -16.65 32.15
N LYS A 703 5.93 -17.42 31.72
CA LYS A 703 7.01 -16.91 30.85
C LYS A 703 6.49 -16.51 29.48
N VAL A 704 5.62 -17.33 28.89
CA VAL A 704 5.00 -17.05 27.59
C VAL A 704 4.12 -15.79 27.65
N ILE A 705 3.36 -15.63 28.73
CA ILE A 705 2.54 -14.44 28.96
C ILE A 705 3.42 -13.18 29.03
N GLN A 706 4.53 -13.23 29.77
CA GLN A 706 5.48 -12.12 29.84
C GLN A 706 6.08 -11.79 28.46
N LEU A 707 6.45 -12.80 27.66
CA LEU A 707 6.97 -12.60 26.30
C LEU A 707 5.93 -12.02 25.35
N LEU A 708 4.68 -12.44 25.45
CA LEU A 708 3.57 -11.90 24.64
C LEU A 708 3.29 -10.44 25.00
N LEU A 709 3.31 -10.09 26.29
CA LEU A 709 3.12 -8.71 26.74
C LEU A 709 4.31 -7.80 26.36
N ALA A 710 5.53 -8.31 26.40
CA ALA A 710 6.73 -7.56 26.05
C ALA A 710 6.82 -7.15 24.57
N GLU A 711 6.20 -7.91 23.66
CA GLU A 711 6.22 -7.63 22.23
C GLU A 711 5.14 -6.59 21.80
N ILE A 712 4.18 -6.29 22.67
CA ILE A 712 3.14 -5.29 22.41
C ILE A 712 3.74 -3.89 22.61
N PRO A 713 3.59 -2.97 21.64
CA PRO A 713 4.06 -1.60 21.81
C PRO A 713 3.21 -0.85 22.84
N ILE A 714 3.88 -0.22 23.81
CA ILE A 714 3.26 0.61 24.84
C ILE A 714 3.27 2.06 24.34
N THR A 715 2.20 2.79 24.65
CA THR A 715 2.10 4.24 24.44
C THR A 715 2.11 4.93 25.79
N GLU A 716 3.13 5.75 26.05
CA GLU A 716 3.26 6.56 27.26
C GLU A 716 3.19 8.04 26.92
N VAL A 717 2.66 8.84 27.84
CA VAL A 717 2.54 10.30 27.69
C VAL A 717 3.46 10.98 28.71
N ILE A 718 4.29 11.91 28.24
CA ILE A 718 5.12 12.77 29.10
C ILE A 718 4.61 14.20 28.98
N HIS A 719 4.49 14.89 30.11
CA HIS A 719 4.23 16.33 30.14
C HIS A 719 5.54 17.11 30.01
N VAL A 720 5.69 17.88 28.93
CA VAL A 720 6.78 18.82 28.70
C VAL A 720 6.21 20.18 28.35
N PRO A 721 6.65 21.28 28.98
CA PRO A 721 6.19 22.63 28.63
C PRO A 721 6.39 22.96 27.14
N VAL A 722 5.39 23.61 26.53
CA VAL A 722 5.40 24.00 25.10
C VAL A 722 6.63 24.82 24.70
N GLU A 723 7.22 25.59 25.62
CA GLU A 723 8.43 26.38 25.38
C GLU A 723 9.63 25.52 24.96
N PHE A 724 9.70 24.29 25.46
CA PHE A 724 10.78 23.35 25.16
C PHE A 724 10.47 22.46 23.95
N HIS A 725 9.24 22.45 23.42
CA HIS A 725 8.88 21.65 22.24
C HIS A 725 9.73 22.00 21.02
N ARG A 726 10.01 23.29 20.80
CA ARG A 726 10.86 23.74 19.69
C ARG A 726 12.29 23.19 19.80
N ASN A 727 12.82 23.11 21.01
CA ASN A 727 14.17 22.63 21.29
C ASN A 727 14.25 21.11 21.20
N LEU A 728 13.22 20.41 21.71
CA LEU A 728 13.08 18.96 21.58
C LEU A 728 12.95 18.52 20.13
N ILE A 729 12.18 19.24 19.30
CA ILE A 729 12.10 18.99 17.84
C ILE A 729 13.45 19.26 17.16
N GLY A 730 14.13 20.34 17.53
CA GLY A 730 15.38 20.77 16.92
C GLY A 730 15.17 21.39 15.52
N ARG A 731 16.27 21.80 14.87
CA ARG A 731 16.21 22.42 13.53
C ARG A 731 15.72 21.38 12.51
N GLN A 732 14.55 21.63 11.89
CA GLN A 732 13.90 20.72 10.94
C GLN A 732 13.58 19.31 11.48
N GLY A 733 13.42 19.15 12.79
CA GLY A 733 13.12 17.85 13.40
C GLY A 733 14.35 16.94 13.57
N SER A 734 15.57 17.47 13.45
CA SER A 734 16.81 16.68 13.53
C SER A 734 16.96 15.93 14.86
N GLU A 735 16.54 16.54 15.97
CA GLU A 735 16.76 16.02 17.31
C GLU A 735 15.77 14.90 17.65
N ILE A 736 14.48 15.09 17.33
CA ILE A 736 13.48 14.01 17.43
C ILE A 736 13.84 12.85 16.52
N ARG A 737 14.29 13.10 15.28
CA ARG A 737 14.70 12.00 14.39
C ARG A 737 15.88 11.21 14.97
N ARG A 738 16.87 11.89 15.55
CA ARG A 738 17.99 11.24 16.26
C ARG A 738 17.49 10.37 17.41
N LEU A 739 16.53 10.87 18.19
CA LEU A 739 15.95 10.13 19.32
C LEU A 739 15.10 8.94 18.86
N MET A 740 14.31 9.11 17.80
CA MET A 740 13.51 8.06 17.17
C MET A 740 14.40 6.94 16.59
N GLU A 741 15.50 7.31 15.92
CA GLU A 741 16.45 6.36 15.34
C GLU A 741 17.28 5.63 16.40
N ALA A 742 17.78 6.35 17.41
CA ALA A 742 18.61 5.78 18.47
C ALA A 742 17.86 4.75 19.32
N PHE A 743 16.60 5.02 19.67
CA PHE A 743 15.81 4.15 20.53
C PHE A 743 14.76 3.32 19.78
N THR A 744 14.60 3.50 18.46
CA THR A 744 13.55 2.82 17.66
C THR A 744 12.15 3.05 18.25
N VAL A 745 11.86 4.30 18.64
CA VAL A 745 10.56 4.73 19.17
C VAL A 745 9.92 5.74 18.24
N ASN A 746 8.60 5.83 18.27
CA ASN A 746 7.86 6.85 17.55
C ASN A 746 7.34 7.90 18.53
N VAL A 747 7.85 9.13 18.39
CA VAL A 747 7.52 10.28 19.25
C VAL A 747 6.60 11.21 18.47
N HIS A 748 5.41 11.46 19.01
CA HIS A 748 4.44 12.40 18.47
C HIS A 748 4.33 13.60 19.41
N ILE A 749 4.61 14.79 18.90
CA ILE A 749 4.43 16.05 19.60
C ILE A 749 3.26 16.78 18.94
N ALA A 750 2.28 17.20 19.75
CA ALA A 750 1.14 17.96 19.26
C ALA A 750 1.58 19.28 18.62
N PRO A 751 0.91 19.73 17.54
CA PRO A 751 1.21 21.02 16.93
C PRO A 751 0.98 22.18 17.91
N PRO A 752 1.70 23.31 17.77
CA PRO A 752 1.65 24.43 18.70
C PRO A 752 0.23 25.05 18.84
N ASP A 753 -0.64 24.83 17.86
CA ASP A 753 -2.02 25.32 17.85
C ASP A 753 -2.92 24.69 18.93
N GLN A 754 -2.55 23.50 19.44
CA GLN A 754 -3.34 22.79 20.46
C GLN A 754 -2.84 23.06 21.89
N SER A 755 -1.69 23.72 22.07
CA SER A 755 -1.08 24.07 23.38
C SER A 755 -1.17 22.96 24.43
N LEU A 756 -1.02 21.70 24.02
CA LEU A 756 -0.96 20.56 24.92
C LEU A 756 0.50 20.30 25.27
N ASP A 757 0.79 20.14 26.56
CA ASP A 757 2.12 19.76 27.07
C ASP A 757 2.43 18.27 26.82
N ASP A 758 1.55 17.55 26.12
CA ASP A 758 1.60 16.10 25.99
C ASP A 758 2.48 15.65 24.82
N VAL A 759 3.58 14.98 25.16
CA VAL A 759 4.45 14.25 24.23
C VAL A 759 4.12 12.77 24.31
N VAL A 760 3.59 12.20 23.23
CA VAL A 760 3.19 10.80 23.16
C VAL A 760 4.31 9.96 22.57
N ILE A 761 4.79 8.97 23.30
CA ILE A 761 5.87 8.07 22.88
C ILE A 761 5.29 6.68 22.72
N SER A 762 5.51 6.09 21.56
CA SER A 762 5.01 4.77 21.19
C SER A 762 6.17 3.85 20.77
N GLY A 763 6.24 2.64 21.32
CA GLY A 763 7.31 1.70 20.99
C GLY A 763 7.37 0.50 21.92
N LYS A 764 8.45 -0.28 21.85
CA LYS A 764 8.68 -1.39 22.79
C LYS A 764 8.85 -0.84 24.22
N ALA A 765 8.33 -1.54 25.22
CA ALA A 765 8.33 -1.08 26.61
C ALA A 765 9.72 -0.63 27.11
N THR A 766 10.77 -1.42 26.81
CA THR A 766 12.15 -1.13 27.19
C THR A 766 12.69 0.13 26.52
N ALA A 767 12.40 0.31 25.23
CA ALA A 767 12.83 1.45 24.44
C ALA A 767 12.10 2.74 24.81
N VAL A 768 10.80 2.66 25.10
CA VAL A 768 9.98 3.80 25.54
C VAL A 768 10.50 4.34 26.88
N ASN A 769 10.80 3.47 27.84
CA ASN A 769 11.36 3.89 29.13
C ASN A 769 12.73 4.60 28.99
N GLN A 770 13.60 4.11 28.11
CA GLN A 770 14.89 4.75 27.83
C GLN A 770 14.71 6.11 27.14
N ALA A 771 13.78 6.21 26.19
CA ALA A 771 13.45 7.46 25.52
C ALA A 771 12.85 8.50 26.47
N ILE A 772 11.98 8.08 27.40
CA ILE A 772 11.41 8.94 28.46
C ILE A 772 12.53 9.53 29.30
N GLU A 773 13.48 8.71 29.75
CA GLU A 773 14.58 9.18 30.59
C GLU A 773 15.48 10.16 29.82
N ALA A 774 15.79 9.87 28.55
CA ALA A 774 16.58 10.76 27.71
C ALA A 774 15.90 12.14 27.52
N ILE A 775 14.58 12.16 27.30
CA ILE A 775 13.80 13.41 27.17
C ILE A 775 13.78 14.19 28.49
N LYS A 776 13.57 13.51 29.62
CA LYS A 776 13.61 14.15 30.95
C LYS A 776 14.95 14.80 31.24
N GLN A 777 16.05 14.09 30.99
CA GLN A 777 17.41 14.65 31.16
C GLN A 777 17.63 15.86 30.24
N HIS A 778 17.11 15.82 29.01
CA HIS A 778 17.22 16.94 28.09
C HIS A 778 16.41 18.17 28.54
N VAL A 779 15.19 17.98 29.06
CA VAL A 779 14.37 19.07 29.61
C VAL A 779 15.05 19.71 30.82
N ILE A 780 15.60 18.90 31.73
CA ILE A 780 16.36 19.40 32.90
C ILE A 780 17.55 20.27 32.45
N GLN A 781 18.24 19.88 31.37
CA GLN A 781 19.34 20.66 30.82
C GLN A 781 18.86 22.01 30.26
N LEU A 782 17.75 22.01 29.52
CA LEU A 782 17.17 23.24 28.96
C LEU A 782 16.69 24.21 30.05
N GLU A 783 16.07 23.69 31.11
CA GLU A 783 15.66 24.50 32.27
C GLU A 783 16.85 25.17 32.97
N ARG A 784 17.99 24.47 33.08
CA ARG A 784 19.23 25.06 33.62
C ARG A 784 19.77 26.17 32.75
N GLU A 785 19.72 26.01 31.43
CA GLU A 785 20.16 27.04 30.49
C GLU A 785 19.28 28.29 30.49
N VAL A 786 17.95 28.11 30.65
CA VAL A 786 17.03 29.24 30.81
C VAL A 786 17.34 30.00 32.10
N LYS A 787 17.51 29.30 33.23
CA LYS A 787 17.89 29.91 34.51
C LYS A 787 19.23 30.65 34.45
N ASP A 788 20.24 30.10 33.77
CA ASP A 788 21.52 30.80 33.58
C ASP A 788 21.38 32.07 32.71
N ARG A 789 20.52 32.04 31.68
CA ARG A 789 20.22 33.24 30.86
C ARG A 789 19.47 34.31 31.65
N GLU A 790 18.53 33.91 32.50
CA GLU A 790 17.82 34.83 33.40
C GLU A 790 18.80 35.54 34.33
N LEU A 791 19.73 34.80 34.95
CA LEU A 791 20.78 35.37 35.80
C LEU A 791 21.72 36.33 35.05
N LYS A 792 21.97 36.09 33.75
CA LYS A 792 22.76 37.00 32.89
C LYS A 792 21.98 38.24 32.44
N SER A 793 20.65 38.21 32.45
CA SER A 793 19.80 39.29 31.95
C SER A 793 19.60 40.43 32.96
N PHE A 794 20.18 40.33 34.16
CA PHE A 794 20.10 41.37 35.18
C PHE A 794 20.68 42.69 34.63
N ALA A 795 19.88 43.76 34.71
CA ALA A 795 20.17 45.06 34.13
C ALA A 795 20.20 46.12 35.23
N LEU A 796 21.24 46.94 35.21
CA LEU A 796 21.44 48.02 36.17
C LEU A 796 21.68 49.35 35.47
N GLN A 797 20.94 50.38 35.88
CA GLN A 797 21.01 51.72 35.31
C GLN A 797 21.88 52.64 36.16
N LEU A 798 22.74 53.42 35.50
CA LEU A 798 23.64 54.40 36.14
C LEU A 798 23.50 55.76 35.44
N PRO A 799 23.01 56.81 36.12
CA PRO A 799 22.95 58.16 35.57
C PRO A 799 24.35 58.81 35.61
N ILE A 800 24.79 59.35 34.46
CA ILE A 800 26.08 60.06 34.32
C ILE A 800 25.88 61.36 33.54
N PRO A 801 26.42 62.50 33.99
CA PRO A 801 26.31 63.77 33.28
C PRO A 801 26.81 63.69 31.83
N CYS A 802 26.04 64.21 30.87
CA CYS A 802 26.34 64.16 29.43
C CYS A 802 27.76 64.65 29.08
N ALA A 803 28.28 65.66 29.79
CA ALA A 803 29.61 66.23 29.58
C ALA A 803 30.77 65.23 29.82
N LEU A 804 30.53 64.19 30.63
CA LEU A 804 31.53 63.18 31.00
C LEU A 804 31.39 61.88 30.18
N VAL A 805 30.27 61.67 29.50
CA VAL A 805 29.98 60.46 28.71
C VAL A 805 31.01 60.23 27.57
N PRO A 806 31.41 61.25 26.76
CA PRO A 806 32.44 61.05 25.73
C PRO A 806 33.82 60.69 26.30
N LYS A 807 34.16 61.19 27.50
CA LYS A 807 35.41 60.86 28.19
C LYS A 807 35.38 59.42 28.72
N LEU A 808 34.24 58.98 29.26
CA LEU A 808 34.02 57.62 29.74
C LEU A 808 34.02 56.58 28.61
N ILE A 809 33.48 56.89 27.44
CA ILE A 809 33.54 56.02 26.24
C ILE A 809 35.01 55.83 25.80
N GLY A 810 35.81 56.89 25.91
CA GLY A 810 37.20 56.92 25.44
C GLY A 810 37.30 56.97 23.92
N ILE A 811 38.53 57.15 23.41
CA ILE A 811 38.80 57.25 21.97
C ILE A 811 38.37 55.94 21.28
N LYS A 812 37.39 56.03 20.37
CA LYS A 812 36.76 54.89 19.66
C LYS A 812 36.14 53.82 20.58
N GLY A 813 35.74 54.16 21.81
CA GLY A 813 35.07 53.20 22.71
C GLY A 813 36.01 52.27 23.49
N ARG A 814 37.33 52.51 23.46
CA ARG A 814 38.34 51.61 24.05
C ARG A 814 38.15 51.38 25.55
N GLU A 815 37.70 52.39 26.28
CA GLU A 815 37.56 52.35 27.74
C GLU A 815 36.36 51.49 28.15
N ILE A 816 35.21 51.75 27.54
CA ILE A 816 34.01 50.91 27.72
C ILE A 816 34.26 49.48 27.23
N GLN A 817 35.01 49.30 26.14
CA GLN A 817 35.35 47.95 25.67
C GLN A 817 36.22 47.21 26.69
N ARG A 818 37.16 47.90 27.37
CA ARG A 818 37.94 47.30 28.46
C ARG A 818 37.05 46.89 29.64
N LEU A 819 36.11 47.75 30.03
CA LEU A 819 35.16 47.46 31.12
C LEU A 819 34.23 46.29 30.77
N ARG A 820 33.74 46.23 29.52
CA ARG A 820 32.95 45.10 29.00
C ARG A 820 33.73 43.78 29.09
N SER A 821 34.99 43.77 28.70
CA SER A 821 35.83 42.56 28.76
C SER A 821 36.30 42.20 30.17
N LYS A 822 36.52 43.19 31.06
CA LYS A 822 37.01 42.95 32.43
C LYS A 822 35.95 42.31 33.33
N TYR A 823 34.69 42.72 33.19
CA TYR A 823 33.59 42.23 34.03
C TYR A 823 32.63 41.28 33.30
N ASP A 824 32.86 41.02 32.01
CA ASP A 824 31.97 40.24 31.15
C ASP A 824 30.51 40.74 31.20
N VAL A 825 30.36 42.07 31.08
CA VAL A 825 29.07 42.77 31.10
C VAL A 825 28.87 43.52 29.80
N MET A 826 27.61 43.62 29.35
CA MET A 826 27.24 44.41 28.20
C MET A 826 26.79 45.80 28.64
N ILE A 827 27.55 46.82 28.23
CA ILE A 827 27.31 48.22 28.62
C ILE A 827 26.67 48.94 27.44
N SER A 828 25.38 49.26 27.50
CA SER A 828 24.67 50.03 26.48
C SER A 828 24.65 51.51 26.84
N VAL A 829 25.19 52.35 25.96
CA VAL A 829 25.17 53.81 26.09
C VAL A 829 24.24 54.38 25.01
N PRO A 830 23.11 54.98 25.37
CA PRO A 830 22.21 55.59 24.39
C PRO A 830 22.86 56.83 23.76
N GLN A 831 22.65 57.02 22.45
CA GLN A 831 23.13 58.20 21.72
C GLN A 831 22.06 59.30 21.73
N GLN A 832 21.93 60.08 22.80
CA GLN A 832 21.09 61.29 22.76
C GLN A 832 21.90 62.51 22.32
N ARG A 833 21.32 63.28 21.39
CA ARG A 833 21.83 64.56 20.87
C ARG A 833 20.92 65.68 21.37
N GLY A 834 21.20 66.24 22.55
CA GLY A 834 20.53 67.47 23.01
C GLY A 834 20.43 67.60 24.53
N ASP A 835 20.85 68.77 25.01
CA ASP A 835 20.70 69.44 26.32
C ASP A 835 21.10 68.73 27.63
N ASP A 836 22.06 69.36 28.32
CA ASP A 836 22.47 69.43 29.74
C ASP A 836 21.82 68.52 30.82
N GLY A 837 21.43 67.29 30.49
CA GLY A 837 20.91 66.28 31.41
C GLY A 837 21.91 65.17 31.80
N ASP A 838 21.48 64.28 32.67
CA ASP A 838 22.17 63.02 32.96
C ASP A 838 21.77 61.96 31.91
N THR A 839 22.75 61.31 31.29
CA THR A 839 22.54 60.14 30.42
C THR A 839 22.54 58.87 31.27
N GLU A 840 21.53 58.02 31.11
CA GLU A 840 21.49 56.72 31.77
C GLU A 840 22.23 55.66 30.96
N ILE A 841 23.29 55.10 31.53
CA ILE A 841 24.00 53.93 30.97
C ILE A 841 23.38 52.67 31.56
N THR A 842 23.06 51.70 30.71
CA THR A 842 22.56 50.39 31.16
C THR A 842 23.69 49.35 31.11
N ILE A 843 23.96 48.71 32.24
CA ILE A 843 24.92 47.60 32.38
C ILE A 843 24.09 46.33 32.53
N THR A 844 24.19 45.41 31.57
CA THR A 844 23.49 44.12 31.60
C THR A 844 24.50 42.98 31.76
N GLY A 845 24.28 42.09 32.73
CA GLY A 845 25.14 40.94 33.01
C GLY A 845 24.81 40.32 34.37
N TYR A 846 25.65 39.41 34.87
CA TYR A 846 25.47 38.85 36.23
C TYR A 846 25.43 39.94 37.30
N GLU A 847 24.58 39.79 38.31
CA GLU A 847 24.34 40.78 39.36
C GLU A 847 25.63 41.26 40.06
N GLU A 848 26.50 40.34 40.46
CA GLU A 848 27.78 40.65 41.11
C GLU A 848 28.74 41.41 40.16
N ASN A 849 28.79 41.01 38.89
CA ASN A 849 29.67 41.63 37.90
C ASN A 849 29.16 43.02 37.49
N ALA A 850 27.85 43.18 37.33
CA ALA A 850 27.22 44.45 36.99
C ALA A 850 27.38 45.49 38.11
N THR A 851 27.24 45.07 39.37
CA THR A 851 27.44 45.96 40.53
C THR A 851 28.90 46.37 40.71
N ASN A 852 29.85 45.46 40.49
CA ASN A 852 31.29 45.79 40.51
C ASN A 852 31.68 46.73 39.36
N CYS A 853 31.16 46.50 38.15
CA CYS A 853 31.38 47.39 37.02
C CYS A 853 30.81 48.80 37.27
N LYS A 854 29.62 48.90 37.88
CA LYS A 854 29.00 50.18 38.27
C LYS A 854 29.92 51.00 39.19
N LYS A 855 30.44 50.37 40.25
CA LYS A 855 31.32 51.03 41.23
C LYS A 855 32.60 51.57 40.58
N GLU A 856 33.21 50.81 39.65
CA GLU A 856 34.40 51.27 38.94
C GLU A 856 34.09 52.47 38.03
N ILE A 857 32.95 52.46 37.33
CA ILE A 857 32.50 53.59 36.50
C ILE A 857 32.22 54.82 37.37
N GLU A 858 31.55 54.67 38.51
CA GLU A 858 31.29 55.77 39.46
C GLU A 858 32.60 56.39 39.98
N THR A 859 33.60 55.56 40.28
CA THR A 859 34.94 56.01 40.70
C THR A 859 35.62 56.81 39.60
N MET A 860 35.61 56.32 38.36
CA MET A 860 36.19 57.04 37.21
C MET A 860 35.48 58.37 36.95
N VAL A 861 34.15 58.42 37.10
CA VAL A 861 33.37 59.66 36.95
C VAL A 861 33.73 60.68 38.04
N ALA A 862 33.96 60.22 39.28
CA ALA A 862 34.43 61.08 40.37
C ALA A 862 35.82 61.66 40.08
N ASP A 863 36.76 60.84 39.58
CA ASP A 863 38.10 61.29 39.17
C ASP A 863 38.02 62.36 38.07
N TYR A 864 37.17 62.17 37.05
CA TYR A 864 37.01 63.15 35.98
C TYR A 864 36.36 64.46 36.42
N LYS A 865 35.51 64.44 37.45
CA LYS A 865 34.95 65.67 38.06
C LYS A 865 36.00 66.49 38.81
N SER A 866 37.07 65.86 39.30
CA SER A 866 38.14 66.55 40.03
C SER A 866 39.15 67.31 39.14
N LEU A 867 39.11 67.10 37.81
CA LEU A 867 40.01 67.75 36.86
C LEU A 867 39.60 69.21 36.59
N CYS A 868 40.43 70.16 37.04
CA CYS A 868 40.27 71.58 36.77
C CYS A 868 40.90 72.00 35.42
N THR A 869 40.20 72.87 34.68
CA THR A 869 40.68 73.45 33.41
C THR A 869 41.20 74.86 33.67
N GLN A 870 42.45 75.14 33.27
CA GLN A 870 43.07 76.47 33.39
C GLN A 870 43.33 77.03 31.98
N GLU A 871 42.78 78.21 31.69
CA GLU A 871 43.02 78.91 30.43
C GLU A 871 44.35 79.65 30.48
N ILE A 872 45.20 79.43 29.47
CA ILE A 872 46.51 80.10 29.34
C ILE A 872 46.45 80.96 28.09
N ALA A 873 46.59 82.27 28.25
CA ALA A 873 46.69 83.20 27.13
C ALA A 873 48.08 83.09 26.48
N LEU A 874 48.11 82.79 25.18
CA LEU A 874 49.33 82.68 24.38
C LEU A 874 49.33 83.74 23.28
N ASP A 875 50.48 84.38 23.07
CA ASP A 875 50.68 85.38 22.02
C ASP A 875 50.51 84.73 20.62
N CYS A 876 49.81 85.42 19.71
CA CYS A 876 49.49 84.93 18.37
C CYS A 876 50.73 84.58 17.53
N ARG A 877 51.89 85.19 17.82
CA ARG A 877 53.15 84.93 17.09
C ARG A 877 53.76 83.56 17.38
N VAL A 878 53.53 83.01 18.57
CA VAL A 878 54.08 81.69 18.97
C VAL A 878 53.12 80.53 18.68
N HIS A 879 51.87 80.82 18.30
CA HIS A 879 50.80 79.83 18.11
C HIS A 879 51.16 78.75 17.07
N ASN A 880 51.68 79.14 15.90
CA ASN A 880 52.10 78.19 14.86
C ASN A 880 53.28 77.32 15.28
N ARG A 881 54.18 77.84 16.13
CA ARG A 881 55.38 77.12 16.59
C ARG A 881 55.06 76.13 17.71
N ILE A 882 54.11 76.48 18.58
CA ILE A 882 53.60 75.61 19.66
C ILE A 882 52.73 74.48 19.08
N ILE A 883 51.86 74.75 18.11
CA ILE A 883 51.02 73.72 17.45
C ILE A 883 51.89 72.78 16.58
N GLY A 884 52.81 73.34 15.78
CA GLY A 884 53.60 72.61 14.79
C GLY A 884 52.77 72.10 13.60
N GLN A 885 53.43 71.56 12.56
CA GLN A 885 52.73 71.03 11.38
C GLN A 885 51.72 69.93 11.76
N ARG A 886 50.45 70.10 11.37
CA ARG A 886 49.31 69.22 11.72
C ARG A 886 49.13 68.97 13.23
N GLY A 887 49.55 69.91 14.08
CA GLY A 887 49.38 69.79 15.54
C GLY A 887 50.34 68.81 16.21
N LYS A 888 51.45 68.43 15.56
CA LYS A 888 52.41 67.44 16.09
C LYS A 888 53.01 67.85 17.45
N ASN A 889 53.27 69.14 17.68
CA ASN A 889 53.92 69.61 18.90
C ASN A 889 52.92 69.69 20.07
N VAL A 890 51.70 70.17 19.85
CA VAL A 890 50.62 70.11 20.85
C VAL A 890 50.23 68.66 21.18
N LYS A 891 50.25 67.76 20.20
CA LYS A 891 50.08 66.31 20.45
C LYS A 891 51.21 65.77 21.34
N ARG A 892 52.47 66.17 21.12
CA ARG A 892 53.58 65.79 22.01
C ARG A 892 53.39 66.26 23.44
N VAL A 893 52.92 67.50 23.65
CA VAL A 893 52.61 68.03 25.00
C VAL A 893 51.48 67.23 25.66
N LYS A 894 50.45 66.84 24.90
CA LYS A 894 49.36 65.95 25.36
C LYS A 894 49.81 64.54 25.78
N TYR A 895 50.99 64.07 25.40
CA TYR A 895 51.52 62.74 25.74
C TYR A 895 52.76 62.79 26.64
N CYS A 896 53.22 63.98 27.07
CA CYS A 896 54.37 64.14 27.98
C CYS A 896 53.97 64.32 29.46
N THR A 897 52.68 64.30 29.78
CA THR A 897 52.20 64.11 31.15
C THR A 897 51.74 62.66 31.26
N ALA A 898 52.64 61.82 31.76
CA ALA A 898 52.28 60.54 32.36
C ALA A 898 51.78 60.82 33.79
#